data_AF-A0A813JE47-F1
#
_entry.id   AF-A0A813JE47-F1
#
_cell.length_a   1.000
_cell.length_b   1.000
_cell.length_c   1.000
_cell.angle_alpha   90.00
_cell.angle_beta   90.00
_cell.angle_gamma   90.00
#
_symmetry.space_group_name_H-M   'P 1'
#
loop_
_entity.id
_entity.type
_entity.pdbx_description
1 polymer ?
#
loop_
_entity_poly.entity_id
_entity_poly.type
_entity_poly.pdbx_seq_one_letter_code
_entity_poly.pdbx_strand_id
1 'polypeptide(L)'
;MKPKAGYDYLATAAHFAAESSTGTNVNVCTTDDFTKSVDALVYYIDPDNEEMKIAYPTLLFADDPNEMIARGGGSFGHKDGPKPGAISYYIDPDNEEMKIAYPTLLFDRNITDGRAMMCSVLTLSIGNNQGMGDVEYGKIYDIYFPPAYLRLFDGPNCNVVDMWRILHRGMSNGGLIVGTIIKPKLGLQPKPFGEACYAFWQGGDFIKNDEPQGNQVFCQMNECIPEVVKAMRAAIKETGSSKLFSANITADDPNEMIARGKYVLSQFGPLGENCAVLVDGYVAGGTAITVARRNFPSQFLHYHRAGHGAITSPQTQRGYTAFVHTKISRVIGASGIHTGTMSFGKMEGDASDKNIAFMLQDDEADGPYYHQEWEGMKQTTPIISGGMNALRLPAFFENLGHSNVILTAGGGSFGHKDGPKPGAISCRQGEESWKEWKAGKFGDVSLSDGIIEFAKTHEELKGAFLTFQKDADQIYPGWKEKLGYTGESSVQAATFDWAKKAAAAAFVGSSSSQAQKGSTVARRALDQSSRYADLSLDEEELIKSGKHLLVAYIMKPKAGYDYLATAAHFAAESSTGTNVNVCTTDDFTKSVDALVYYIDPDNEEMKIAYPTLLFDRNITDGRAMMCSVLTLSIGNNQGMGDVEYGKIYDIYFPPAYLRLFDGPNCNVVDMWRILNRGMSNGGLIVGTIIKPKLGLQPKPFGEACYAFWQGGDFIKNDEPQGNQVFCQMNECIPEVVKAMRAAIKETGSSKLFSANITADDPNEMIARGGGSFGHKDGPKPGAISCRQGEESWKEWKAGKFGDVSLSDGIIEFAKTHEELKGAFLTFQKDADQIYPGWKEKLGYTGESSVQAATFDWAKKAAAAPYIGGWVYAKTENLEGTYWNEVGYCPDGTAMNLAGNNMNHPERIGKDAHTPGSTLPKSFYMNAVGYLPDGTPLNMAGNNVNHPERIGPDMHKNGSPLPPPLKGYVNDIGYTPDGEQGFGNMF
;
A
#
# COMPACT_ATOMS: atom_id res chain seq x y z
N MET A 1 5.81 5.17 23.77
CA MET A 1 7.10 5.35 23.11
C MET A 1 8.14 5.11 24.17
N LYS A 2 9.15 4.29 23.88
CA LYS A 2 10.22 4.01 24.83
C LYS A 2 11.57 4.45 24.22
N PRO A 3 12.32 5.34 24.88
CA PRO A 3 13.71 5.64 24.50
C PRO A 3 14.59 4.39 24.66
N LYS A 4 15.66 4.28 23.88
CA LYS A 4 16.70 3.27 24.15
C LYS A 4 17.42 3.59 25.46
N ALA A 5 17.95 2.55 26.10
CA ALA A 5 18.77 2.68 27.30
C ALA A 5 19.90 3.73 27.09
N GLY A 6 19.94 4.72 27.97
CA GLY A 6 20.91 5.84 27.92
C GLY A 6 20.38 7.15 27.34
N TYR A 7 19.15 7.18 26.79
CA TYR A 7 18.51 8.41 26.30
C TYR A 7 17.40 8.90 27.26
N ASP A 8 17.23 10.22 27.34
CA ASP A 8 16.19 10.87 28.14
C ASP A 8 14.84 10.87 27.42
N TYR A 9 13.74 10.70 28.17
CA TYR A 9 12.40 10.58 27.61
C TYR A 9 11.94 11.87 26.93
N LEU A 10 12.14 13.02 27.56
CA LEU A 10 11.70 14.32 27.01
C LEU A 10 12.53 14.68 25.78
N ALA A 11 13.85 14.48 25.83
CA ALA A 11 14.74 14.72 24.71
C ALA A 11 14.38 13.84 23.49
N THR A 12 14.17 12.53 23.71
CA THR A 12 13.75 11.62 22.63
C THR A 12 12.33 11.92 22.14
N ALA A 13 11.40 12.33 23.00
CA ALA A 13 10.05 12.75 22.60
C ALA A 13 10.07 14.01 21.71
N ALA A 14 10.87 15.02 22.07
CA ALA A 14 11.01 16.23 21.26
C ALA A 14 11.81 15.99 19.97
N HIS A 15 12.81 15.08 19.98
CA HIS A 15 13.48 14.61 18.77
C HIS A 15 12.52 13.83 17.84
N PHE A 16 11.61 13.03 18.40
CA PHE A 16 10.55 12.33 17.64
C PHE A 16 9.61 13.34 16.96
N ALA A 17 9.17 14.37 17.69
CA ALA A 17 8.34 15.45 17.14
C ALA A 17 9.06 16.26 16.04
N ALA A 18 10.37 16.49 16.19
CA ALA A 18 11.20 17.13 15.16
C ALA A 18 11.29 16.27 13.89
N GLU A 19 11.66 14.99 14.00
CA GLU A 19 11.78 14.07 12.86
C GLU A 19 10.43 13.68 12.23
N SER A 20 9.30 13.91 12.92
CA SER A 20 7.95 13.78 12.38
C SER A 20 7.35 15.08 11.81
N SER A 21 8.09 16.19 11.76
CA SER A 21 7.60 17.47 11.22
C SER A 21 8.64 18.27 10.43
N THR A 22 9.24 19.28 11.06
CA THR A 22 10.10 20.30 10.43
C THR A 22 11.59 20.03 10.65
N GLY A 23 11.96 19.41 11.76
CA GLY A 23 13.33 19.33 12.23
C GLY A 23 14.15 18.16 11.67
N THR A 24 15.33 18.01 12.24
CA THR A 24 16.16 16.80 12.13
C THR A 24 17.09 16.70 13.35
N ASN A 25 18.00 15.72 13.39
CA ASN A 25 18.91 15.47 14.51
C ASN A 25 19.97 16.56 14.78
N VAL A 26 20.03 17.63 13.98
CA VAL A 26 20.94 18.78 14.10
C VAL A 26 20.24 20.08 13.69
N ASN A 27 20.75 21.22 14.16
CA ASN A 27 20.38 22.54 13.65
C ASN A 27 20.74 22.67 12.16
N VAL A 28 19.85 23.29 11.37
CA VAL A 28 20.08 23.58 9.95
C VAL A 28 19.97 25.08 9.67
N CYS A 29 20.88 25.61 8.87
CA CYS A 29 21.02 27.06 8.62
C CYS A 29 19.85 27.69 7.85
N THR A 30 18.97 26.87 7.30
CA THR A 30 17.79 27.22 6.50
C THR A 30 16.51 27.39 7.32
N THR A 31 16.50 27.03 8.61
CA THR A 31 15.32 27.19 9.48
C THR A 31 15.01 28.68 9.71
N ASP A 32 13.84 29.13 9.25
CA ASP A 32 13.32 30.47 9.46
C ASP A 32 12.20 30.50 10.53
N ASP A 33 11.67 31.69 10.85
CA ASP A 33 10.61 31.84 11.84
C ASP A 33 9.25 31.29 11.36
N PHE A 34 9.03 31.21 10.05
CA PHE A 34 7.85 30.55 9.49
C PHE A 34 7.92 29.03 9.69
N THR A 35 9.08 28.42 9.47
CA THR A 35 9.33 26.99 9.76
C THR A 35 8.95 26.66 11.20
N LYS A 36 9.46 27.44 12.17
CA LYS A 36 9.16 27.26 13.61
C LYS A 36 7.66 27.37 13.91
N SER A 37 6.92 28.20 13.15
CA SER A 37 5.48 28.39 13.35
C SER A 37 4.63 27.18 12.94
N VAL A 38 5.22 26.22 12.21
CA VAL A 38 4.56 24.97 11.80
C VAL A 38 5.19 23.70 12.42
N ASP A 39 6.12 23.83 13.37
CA ASP A 39 6.68 22.71 14.15
C ASP A 39 5.55 21.83 14.75
N ALA A 40 5.73 20.50 14.80
CA ALA A 40 4.86 19.63 15.61
C ALA A 40 5.31 19.63 17.07
N LEU A 41 4.34 19.62 17.99
CA LEU A 41 4.53 20.06 19.38
C LEU A 41 4.04 18.97 20.36
N VAL A 42 4.83 18.63 21.38
CA VAL A 42 4.42 17.68 22.43
C VAL A 42 3.60 18.45 23.48
N TYR A 43 2.28 18.26 23.51
CA TYR A 43 1.34 19.14 24.24
C TYR A 43 0.69 18.45 25.43
N TYR A 44 0.15 19.22 26.39
CA TYR A 44 -0.55 18.73 27.58
C TYR A 44 -1.92 19.39 27.76
N ILE A 45 -2.83 18.70 28.44
CA ILE A 45 -4.08 19.25 29.00
C ILE A 45 -4.03 19.03 30.50
N ASP A 46 -4.19 20.11 31.25
CA ASP A 46 -4.08 20.16 32.70
C ASP A 46 -5.36 19.60 33.37
N PRO A 47 -5.28 18.55 34.22
CA PRO A 47 -6.45 17.93 34.84
C PRO A 47 -7.12 18.79 35.91
N ASP A 48 -6.46 19.86 36.38
CA ASP A 48 -7.01 20.77 37.39
C ASP A 48 -7.69 22.01 36.77
N ASN A 49 -7.50 22.29 35.46
CA ASN A 49 -8.08 23.47 34.78
C ASN A 49 -8.43 23.33 33.29
N GLU A 50 -8.26 22.16 32.68
CA GLU A 50 -8.58 21.84 31.27
C GLU A 50 -7.85 22.69 30.19
N GLU A 51 -6.87 23.53 30.55
CA GLU A 51 -6.13 24.34 29.57
C GLU A 51 -5.03 23.56 28.81
N MET A 52 -5.01 23.72 27.48
CA MET A 52 -4.01 23.14 26.58
C MET A 52 -2.70 23.96 26.60
N LYS A 53 -1.56 23.31 26.89
CA LYS A 53 -0.23 23.92 26.99
C LYS A 53 0.74 23.29 25.98
N ILE A 54 1.60 24.12 25.38
CA ILE A 54 2.31 23.85 24.10
C ILE A 54 3.84 23.94 24.28
N ALA A 55 4.61 23.14 23.52
CA ALA A 55 6.06 23.09 23.62
C ALA A 55 6.81 22.89 22.29
N TYR A 56 7.92 23.62 22.12
CA TYR A 56 8.64 23.75 20.85
C TYR A 56 9.87 22.83 20.72
N PRO A 57 10.00 22.02 19.64
CA PRO A 57 11.16 21.17 19.38
C PRO A 57 12.47 21.95 19.20
N THR A 58 12.39 23.16 18.64
CA THR A 58 13.54 24.03 18.35
C THR A 58 14.30 24.55 19.58
N LEU A 59 13.86 24.22 20.80
CA LEU A 59 14.59 24.50 22.04
C LEU A 59 15.74 23.51 22.30
N LEU A 60 15.74 22.29 21.75
CA LEU A 60 16.70 21.23 22.07
C LEU A 60 18.18 21.53 21.80
N PHE A 61 18.49 22.59 21.06
CA PHE A 61 19.85 22.94 20.62
C PHE A 61 20.26 24.36 21.04
N ALA A 62 19.76 24.84 22.18
CA ALA A 62 20.29 26.06 22.81
C ALA A 62 21.58 25.73 23.59
N ASP A 63 22.64 26.53 23.39
CA ASP A 63 23.95 26.33 24.05
C ASP A 63 23.91 26.53 25.58
N ASP A 64 22.84 27.11 26.11
CA ASP A 64 22.57 27.25 27.55
C ASP A 64 21.24 26.55 27.92
N PRO A 65 21.25 25.54 28.81
CA PRO A 65 20.04 24.90 29.34
C PRO A 65 19.04 25.89 29.97
N ASN A 66 19.50 27.06 30.45
CA ASN A 66 18.63 28.08 31.02
C ASN A 66 17.90 28.92 29.95
N GLU A 67 18.42 29.02 28.71
CA GLU A 67 17.71 29.68 27.60
C GLU A 67 16.53 28.83 27.10
N MET A 68 16.63 27.50 27.15
CA MET A 68 15.51 26.59 26.82
C MET A 68 14.25 26.92 27.66
N ILE A 69 14.46 27.22 28.94
CA ILE A 69 13.40 27.54 29.91
C ILE A 69 12.84 28.96 29.68
N ALA A 70 13.64 29.88 29.13
CA ALA A 70 13.26 31.28 28.94
C ALA A 70 12.42 31.53 27.68
N ARG A 71 12.72 30.83 26.57
CA ARG A 71 12.15 31.14 25.24
C ARG A 71 10.82 30.44 24.90
N GLY A 72 10.40 29.44 25.68
CA GLY A 72 9.06 28.84 25.54
C GLY A 72 7.89 29.73 26.02
N GLY A 73 8.15 30.90 26.59
CA GLY A 73 7.17 31.79 27.22
C GLY A 73 6.36 32.70 26.28
N GLY A 74 5.94 32.22 25.11
CA GLY A 74 5.18 32.99 24.12
C GLY A 74 3.67 33.05 24.41
N SER A 75 3.24 33.89 25.35
CA SER A 75 1.80 34.08 25.64
C SER A 75 1.08 34.92 24.57
N PHE A 76 0.16 34.32 23.81
CA PHE A 76 -0.91 35.11 23.18
C PHE A 76 -1.88 35.59 24.26
N GLY A 77 -2.01 36.91 24.39
CA GLY A 77 -2.43 37.51 25.65
C GLY A 77 -3.94 37.66 25.87
N HIS A 78 -4.39 37.30 27.06
CA HIS A 78 -5.28 38.17 27.83
C HIS A 78 -4.62 38.60 29.15
N LYS A 79 -5.13 39.69 29.73
CA LYS A 79 -4.37 40.59 30.59
C LYS A 79 -4.24 40.09 32.03
N ASP A 80 -3.03 40.28 32.59
CA ASP A 80 -2.67 40.54 34.01
C ASP A 80 -1.78 39.50 34.74
N GLY A 81 -0.44 39.69 34.67
CA GLY A 81 0.47 39.40 35.81
C GLY A 81 1.32 38.09 35.83
N PRO A 82 2.66 38.15 35.93
CA PRO A 82 3.59 37.00 36.09
C PRO A 82 4.11 36.83 37.56
N LYS A 83 4.80 35.77 38.02
CA LYS A 83 5.30 34.47 37.46
C LYS A 83 5.63 33.48 38.61
N PRO A 84 5.45 32.16 38.43
CA PRO A 84 6.51 31.16 38.72
C PRO A 84 6.77 30.25 37.50
N GLY A 85 7.94 29.60 37.40
CA GLY A 85 8.34 28.92 36.15
C GLY A 85 9.01 27.55 36.30
N ALA A 86 8.41 26.56 35.65
CA ALA A 86 9.05 25.50 34.88
C ALA A 86 8.05 24.99 33.82
N ILE A 87 8.53 24.48 32.69
CA ILE A 87 7.71 24.08 31.52
C ILE A 87 7.26 22.61 31.70
N SER A 88 6.07 22.23 31.20
CA SER A 88 5.60 20.83 31.24
C SER A 88 4.87 20.42 29.95
N TYR A 89 5.10 19.16 29.55
CA TYR A 89 4.76 18.53 28.27
C TYR A 89 3.96 17.24 28.59
N TYR A 90 3.01 16.74 27.76
CA TYR A 90 2.45 15.40 28.00
C TYR A 90 3.40 14.33 27.48
N ILE A 91 4.31 14.00 28.38
CA ILE A 91 4.98 12.72 28.43
C ILE A 91 4.54 12.07 29.73
N ASP A 92 4.19 10.80 29.66
CA ASP A 92 4.08 9.95 30.85
C ASP A 92 5.16 8.88 30.72
N PRO A 93 6.37 9.10 31.28
CA PRO A 93 7.45 8.13 31.18
C PRO A 93 7.15 6.82 31.92
N ASP A 94 6.26 6.84 32.92
CA ASP A 94 5.92 5.67 33.73
C ASP A 94 4.95 4.74 32.96
N ASN A 95 4.04 5.31 32.16
CA ASN A 95 3.15 4.57 31.25
C ASN A 95 3.66 4.52 29.78
N GLU A 96 4.86 5.05 29.52
CA GLU A 96 5.46 5.22 28.18
C GLU A 96 4.55 5.98 27.19
N GLU A 97 3.76 6.96 27.64
CA GLU A 97 2.88 7.74 26.76
C GLU A 97 3.49 9.05 26.27
N MET A 98 3.05 9.50 25.10
CA MET A 98 3.41 10.79 24.49
C MET A 98 2.29 11.23 23.54
N LYS A 99 1.90 12.50 23.58
CA LYS A 99 0.91 13.09 22.66
C LYS A 99 1.55 14.22 21.84
N ILE A 100 1.41 14.16 20.52
CA ILE A 100 1.98 15.16 19.58
C ILE A 100 0.84 15.86 18.82
N ALA A 101 0.86 17.18 18.80
CA ALA A 101 0.00 18.01 17.97
C ALA A 101 0.73 18.39 16.69
N TYR A 102 0.11 18.07 15.54
CA TYR A 102 0.63 18.41 14.22
C TYR A 102 -0.20 19.55 13.62
N PRO A 103 0.37 20.74 13.36
CA PRO A 103 -0.33 21.79 12.62
C PRO A 103 -0.82 21.27 11.26
N THR A 104 -2.10 21.46 10.96
CA THR A 104 -2.75 20.88 9.75
C THR A 104 -2.23 21.45 8.42
N LEU A 105 -1.35 22.47 8.50
CA LEU A 105 -0.58 23.03 7.40
C LEU A 105 0.56 22.11 6.92
N LEU A 106 1.08 21.23 7.80
CA LEU A 106 2.14 20.26 7.47
C LEU A 106 1.68 19.19 6.47
N PHE A 107 0.40 18.81 6.54
CA PHE A 107 -0.14 17.73 5.71
C PHE A 107 -0.41 18.18 4.28
N ASP A 108 0.17 17.43 3.36
CA ASP A 108 0.13 17.61 1.91
C ASP A 108 -1.30 17.56 1.35
N ARG A 109 -1.53 18.25 0.23
CA ARG A 109 -2.81 18.38 -0.47
C ARG A 109 -2.64 18.07 -1.95
N ASN A 110 -3.66 17.47 -2.55
CA ASN A 110 -3.69 17.29 -4.00
C ASN A 110 -3.64 18.65 -4.73
N ILE A 111 -2.82 18.79 -5.78
CA ILE A 111 -2.89 19.91 -6.75
C ILE A 111 -4.15 19.82 -7.60
N THR A 112 -4.67 18.61 -7.82
CA THR A 112 -5.81 18.32 -8.70
C THR A 112 -7.16 18.71 -8.12
N ASP A 113 -7.39 18.53 -6.81
CA ASP A 113 -8.70 18.77 -6.17
C ASP A 113 -8.62 19.45 -4.77
N GLY A 114 -7.42 19.75 -4.27
CA GLY A 114 -7.20 20.39 -2.95
C GLY A 114 -7.48 19.50 -1.73
N ARG A 115 -7.85 18.22 -1.92
CA ARG A 115 -8.16 17.27 -0.85
C ARG A 115 -6.93 16.83 -0.08
N ALA A 116 -7.16 16.28 1.11
CA ALA A 116 -6.11 15.71 1.95
C ALA A 116 -5.78 14.27 1.52
N MET A 117 -4.55 13.85 1.79
CA MET A 117 -4.06 12.49 1.55
C MET A 117 -3.54 11.84 2.83
N MET A 118 -3.95 10.59 3.07
CA MET A 118 -3.57 9.79 4.22
C MET A 118 -2.10 9.37 4.16
N CYS A 119 -1.53 9.16 2.97
CA CYS A 119 -0.09 8.92 2.85
C CYS A 119 0.75 10.04 3.51
N SER A 120 0.33 11.31 3.45
CA SER A 120 1.04 12.41 4.12
C SER A 120 0.90 12.34 5.65
N VAL A 121 -0.29 12.01 6.17
CA VAL A 121 -0.52 11.78 7.60
C VAL A 121 0.37 10.65 8.11
N LEU A 122 0.46 9.55 7.37
CA LEU A 122 1.29 8.40 7.72
C LEU A 122 2.79 8.69 7.61
N THR A 123 3.26 9.34 6.54
CA THR A 123 4.68 9.72 6.39
C THR A 123 5.18 10.61 7.52
N LEU A 124 4.35 11.53 8.01
CA LEU A 124 4.70 12.38 9.16
C LEU A 124 4.57 11.60 10.48
N SER A 125 3.38 11.07 10.80
CA SER A 125 3.11 10.49 12.12
C SER A 125 3.77 9.13 12.37
N ILE A 126 4.05 8.32 11.34
CA ILE A 126 4.60 6.96 11.47
C ILE A 126 5.65 6.59 10.40
N GLY A 127 6.27 7.58 9.75
CA GLY A 127 7.36 7.39 8.79
C GLY A 127 8.72 7.22 9.47
N ASN A 128 9.68 8.11 9.18
CA ASN A 128 11.08 7.99 9.60
C ASN A 128 11.27 7.86 11.12
N ASN A 129 10.30 8.33 11.92
CA ASN A 129 10.31 8.15 13.38
C ASN A 129 10.34 6.66 13.80
N GLN A 130 9.85 5.75 12.95
CA GLN A 130 9.95 4.31 13.15
C GLN A 130 11.35 3.73 12.89
N GLY A 131 12.31 4.52 12.41
CA GLY A 131 13.71 4.14 12.22
C GLY A 131 14.70 4.79 13.20
N MET A 132 14.23 5.63 14.14
CA MET A 132 15.09 6.43 15.00
C MET A 132 16.06 5.60 15.86
N GLY A 133 17.33 6.01 15.86
CA GLY A 133 18.43 5.30 16.52
C GLY A 133 18.37 5.33 18.05
N ASP A 134 17.71 6.33 18.63
CA ASP A 134 17.51 6.60 20.05
C ASP A 134 16.16 6.12 20.60
N VAL A 135 15.26 5.63 19.72
CA VAL A 135 13.94 5.10 20.10
C VAL A 135 13.98 3.57 20.11
N GLU A 136 13.67 2.94 21.25
CA GLU A 136 13.52 1.48 21.33
C GLU A 136 12.28 1.06 20.54
N TYR A 137 11.14 1.73 20.79
CA TYR A 137 9.91 1.58 20.01
C TYR A 137 8.93 2.74 20.19
N GLY A 138 7.98 2.86 19.26
CA GLY A 138 6.87 3.81 19.33
C GLY A 138 5.70 3.33 18.47
N LYS A 139 4.51 3.29 19.06
CA LYS A 139 3.27 2.84 18.41
C LYS A 139 2.17 3.88 18.59
N ILE A 140 1.41 4.17 17.53
CA ILE A 140 0.23 5.03 17.62
C ILE A 140 -0.97 4.21 18.08
N TYR A 141 -1.64 4.66 19.14
CA TYR A 141 -2.85 4.04 19.69
C TYR A 141 -4.15 4.73 19.26
N ASP A 142 -4.11 6.03 18.97
CA ASP A 142 -5.26 6.82 18.49
C ASP A 142 -4.76 8.05 17.70
N ILE A 143 -5.60 8.61 16.82
CA ILE A 143 -5.36 9.83 16.03
C ILE A 143 -6.66 10.64 16.05
N TYR A 144 -6.57 11.92 16.43
CA TYR A 144 -7.69 12.87 16.31
C TYR A 144 -7.61 13.63 14.98
N PHE A 145 -8.73 13.71 14.25
CA PHE A 145 -8.87 14.52 13.04
C PHE A 145 -9.77 15.73 13.34
N PRO A 146 -9.24 16.97 13.37
CA PRO A 146 -10.06 18.15 13.62
C PRO A 146 -11.01 18.41 12.45
N PRO A 147 -12.25 18.91 12.67
CA PRO A 147 -13.29 18.97 11.64
C PRO A 147 -12.89 19.68 10.33
N ALA A 148 -12.11 20.76 10.42
CA ALA A 148 -11.63 21.49 9.24
C ALA A 148 -10.66 20.68 8.35
N TYR A 149 -9.95 19.70 8.92
CA TYR A 149 -9.08 18.79 8.18
C TYR A 149 -9.81 17.50 7.79
N LEU A 150 -10.70 16.98 8.65
CA LEU A 150 -11.52 15.80 8.37
C LEU A 150 -12.37 15.97 7.09
N ARG A 151 -12.99 17.14 6.90
CA ARG A 151 -13.82 17.48 5.73
C ARG A 151 -13.05 17.52 4.39
N LEU A 152 -11.72 17.39 4.39
CA LEU A 152 -10.90 17.35 3.18
C LEU A 152 -10.67 15.93 2.65
N PHE A 153 -11.03 14.90 3.41
CA PHE A 153 -10.90 13.51 2.98
C PHE A 153 -12.12 13.02 2.18
N ASP A 154 -11.99 11.86 1.54
CA ASP A 154 -13.03 11.33 0.66
C ASP A 154 -14.22 10.73 1.41
N GLY A 155 -13.99 10.05 2.54
CA GLY A 155 -15.02 9.34 3.30
C GLY A 155 -15.75 8.23 2.50
N PRO A 156 -16.55 7.36 3.12
CA PRO A 156 -17.22 6.29 2.38
C PRO A 156 -18.34 6.84 1.49
N ASN A 157 -18.45 6.37 0.24
CA ASN A 157 -19.56 6.76 -0.64
C ASN A 157 -20.76 5.81 -0.53
N CYS A 158 -20.52 4.50 -0.44
CA CYS A 158 -21.51 3.46 -0.13
C CYS A 158 -21.25 2.85 1.25
N ASN A 159 -22.25 2.20 1.86
CA ASN A 159 -22.09 1.42 3.10
C ASN A 159 -23.14 0.29 3.20
N VAL A 160 -23.30 -0.32 4.39
CA VAL A 160 -24.25 -1.43 4.62
C VAL A 160 -25.70 -1.11 4.22
N VAL A 161 -26.11 0.15 4.26
CA VAL A 161 -27.47 0.58 3.90
C VAL A 161 -27.76 0.33 2.41
N ASP A 162 -26.76 0.47 1.54
CA ASP A 162 -26.87 0.12 0.13
C ASP A 162 -27.07 -1.39 -0.06
N MET A 163 -26.35 -2.21 0.70
CA MET A 163 -26.55 -3.67 0.68
C MET A 163 -27.93 -4.07 1.21
N TRP A 164 -28.41 -3.44 2.29
CA TRP A 164 -29.76 -3.68 2.81
C TRP A 164 -30.84 -3.32 1.79
N ARG A 165 -30.67 -2.24 1.01
CA ARG A 165 -31.57 -1.90 -0.11
C ARG A 165 -31.66 -3.03 -1.13
N ILE A 166 -30.50 -3.53 -1.59
CA ILE A 166 -30.39 -4.61 -2.59
C ILE A 166 -31.01 -5.91 -2.06
N LEU A 167 -30.82 -6.20 -0.77
CA LEU A 167 -31.40 -7.35 -0.06
C LEU A 167 -32.86 -7.14 0.39
N HIS A 168 -33.49 -6.02 0.00
CA HIS A 168 -34.88 -5.66 0.33
C HIS A 168 -35.19 -5.64 1.84
N ARG A 169 -34.26 -5.11 2.64
CA ARG A 169 -34.39 -4.99 4.10
C ARG A 169 -34.68 -3.55 4.53
N GLY A 170 -34.95 -3.36 5.82
CA GLY A 170 -35.08 -2.03 6.43
C GLY A 170 -33.78 -1.22 6.28
N MET A 171 -33.90 0.03 5.84
CA MET A 171 -32.78 0.95 5.63
C MET A 171 -32.15 1.44 6.95
N SER A 172 -32.89 1.30 8.06
CA SER A 172 -32.43 1.46 9.43
C SER A 172 -32.48 0.11 10.14
N ASN A 173 -31.36 -0.35 10.71
CA ASN A 173 -31.24 -1.64 11.40
C ASN A 173 -31.61 -2.87 10.54
N GLY A 174 -31.12 -2.96 9.30
CA GLY A 174 -31.36 -4.09 8.41
C GLY A 174 -30.69 -5.42 8.82
N GLY A 175 -29.92 -5.41 9.91
CA GLY A 175 -29.36 -6.60 10.55
C GLY A 175 -28.26 -7.31 9.76
N LEU A 176 -27.97 -8.54 10.18
CA LEU A 176 -26.83 -9.34 9.76
C LEU A 176 -26.88 -9.69 8.27
N ILE A 177 -25.86 -9.27 7.52
CA ILE A 177 -25.63 -9.82 6.18
C ILE A 177 -24.82 -11.11 6.32
N VAL A 178 -25.45 -12.25 6.03
CA VAL A 178 -24.86 -13.57 6.20
C VAL A 178 -24.04 -13.90 4.97
N GLY A 179 -22.72 -13.90 5.12
CA GLY A 179 -21.80 -14.21 4.04
C GLY A 179 -20.74 -15.25 4.36
N THR A 180 -19.97 -15.59 3.33
CA THR A 180 -18.87 -16.55 3.39
C THR A 180 -17.68 -16.11 2.53
N ILE A 181 -16.62 -16.89 2.62
CA ILE A 181 -15.42 -16.85 1.79
C ILE A 181 -15.39 -18.17 1.03
N ILE A 182 -15.14 -18.16 -0.28
CA ILE A 182 -14.93 -19.40 -1.04
C ILE A 182 -13.64 -20.07 -0.58
N LYS A 183 -13.73 -21.34 -0.20
CA LYS A 183 -12.62 -22.20 0.24
C LYS A 183 -12.53 -23.44 -0.67
N PRO A 184 -11.36 -24.08 -0.87
CA PRO A 184 -10.01 -23.72 -0.37
C PRO A 184 -9.55 -22.32 -0.80
N LYS A 185 -8.55 -21.76 -0.10
CA LYS A 185 -8.09 -20.36 -0.31
C LYS A 185 -7.67 -20.12 -1.76
N LEU A 186 -6.85 -21.03 -2.28
CA LEU A 186 -6.52 -21.17 -3.69
C LEU A 186 -6.66 -22.65 -4.08
N GLY A 187 -6.75 -22.91 -5.40
CA GLY A 187 -6.84 -24.26 -5.97
C GLY A 187 -8.12 -24.55 -6.74
N LEU A 188 -9.25 -23.91 -6.40
CA LEU A 188 -10.49 -24.10 -7.19
C LEU A 188 -10.36 -23.51 -8.60
N GLN A 189 -10.70 -24.33 -9.59
CA GLN A 189 -10.88 -23.94 -10.98
C GLN A 189 -12.23 -23.21 -11.20
N PRO A 190 -12.45 -22.50 -12.33
CA PRO A 190 -13.59 -21.60 -12.54
C PRO A 190 -14.97 -22.23 -12.30
N LYS A 191 -15.20 -23.44 -12.81
CA LYS A 191 -16.49 -24.12 -12.65
C LYS A 191 -16.74 -24.56 -11.19
N PRO A 192 -15.85 -25.32 -10.52
CA PRO A 192 -16.00 -25.61 -9.08
C PRO A 192 -16.19 -24.37 -8.21
N PHE A 193 -15.54 -23.24 -8.57
CA PHE A 193 -15.72 -21.96 -7.88
C PHE A 193 -17.17 -21.45 -7.99
N GLY A 194 -17.72 -21.39 -9.21
CA GLY A 194 -19.12 -20.99 -9.43
C GLY A 194 -20.12 -21.94 -8.77
N GLU A 195 -19.85 -23.25 -8.80
CA GLU A 195 -20.68 -24.27 -8.15
C GLU A 195 -20.69 -24.12 -6.61
N ALA A 196 -19.53 -23.82 -6.00
CA ALA A 196 -19.44 -23.48 -4.58
C ALA A 196 -20.18 -22.18 -4.22
N CYS A 197 -20.14 -21.17 -5.10
CA CYS A 197 -20.90 -19.93 -4.93
C CYS A 197 -22.42 -20.18 -4.93
N TYR A 198 -22.91 -20.93 -5.91
CA TYR A 198 -24.32 -21.33 -6.00
C TYR A 198 -24.75 -22.10 -4.75
N ALA A 199 -23.96 -23.09 -4.30
CA ALA A 199 -24.29 -23.93 -3.16
C ALA A 199 -24.45 -23.13 -1.84
N PHE A 200 -23.67 -22.05 -1.64
CA PHE A 200 -23.84 -21.16 -0.49
C PHE A 200 -25.03 -20.21 -0.65
N TRP A 201 -25.21 -19.57 -1.81
CA TRP A 201 -26.29 -18.60 -2.04
C TRP A 201 -27.70 -19.18 -1.95
N GLN A 202 -27.85 -20.52 -1.97
CA GLN A 202 -29.09 -21.22 -1.62
C GLN A 202 -29.56 -21.00 -0.16
N GLY A 203 -28.74 -20.41 0.71
CA GLY A 203 -29.12 -19.99 2.07
C GLY A 203 -28.53 -18.64 2.52
N GLY A 204 -27.37 -18.25 1.98
CA GLY A 204 -26.67 -17.00 2.33
C GLY A 204 -27.00 -15.80 1.44
N ASP A 205 -26.50 -14.64 1.86
CA ASP A 205 -26.63 -13.35 1.17
C ASP A 205 -25.38 -13.01 0.34
N PHE A 206 -24.19 -13.11 0.95
CA PHE A 206 -22.95 -12.46 0.49
C PHE A 206 -21.77 -13.45 0.31
N ILE A 207 -20.96 -13.27 -0.74
CA ILE A 207 -19.72 -14.04 -0.93
C ILE A 207 -18.58 -13.07 -1.24
N LYS A 208 -17.44 -13.20 -0.56
CA LYS A 208 -16.18 -12.57 -1.01
C LYS A 208 -15.27 -13.60 -1.68
N ASN A 209 -14.47 -13.14 -2.65
CA ASN A 209 -13.19 -13.78 -2.93
C ASN A 209 -12.37 -13.88 -1.62
N ASP A 210 -11.63 -14.96 -1.44
CA ASP A 210 -10.53 -15.00 -0.46
C ASP A 210 -9.40 -14.09 -0.93
N GLU A 211 -8.58 -13.57 -0.02
CA GLU A 211 -7.70 -12.44 -0.37
C GLU A 211 -6.73 -12.62 -1.55
N PRO A 212 -6.12 -13.79 -1.80
CA PRO A 212 -5.22 -13.93 -2.95
C PRO A 212 -5.95 -14.29 -4.25
N GLN A 213 -7.26 -14.59 -4.22
CA GLN A 213 -7.99 -15.04 -5.41
C GLN A 213 -8.17 -13.87 -6.39
N GLY A 214 -7.74 -14.04 -7.64
CA GLY A 214 -7.89 -13.02 -8.68
C GLY A 214 -7.89 -13.63 -10.08
N ASN A 215 -6.72 -13.68 -10.72
CA ASN A 215 -6.49 -14.16 -12.07
C ASN A 215 -5.29 -15.14 -12.12
N GLN A 216 -5.22 -16.06 -11.16
CA GLN A 216 -4.29 -17.20 -11.21
C GLN A 216 -4.43 -17.96 -12.52
N VAL A 217 -3.32 -18.49 -13.04
CA VAL A 217 -3.29 -19.17 -14.35
C VAL A 217 -4.18 -20.42 -14.45
N PHE A 218 -4.63 -20.98 -13.32
CA PHE A 218 -5.56 -22.11 -13.24
C PHE A 218 -7.02 -21.71 -12.97
N CYS A 219 -7.28 -20.42 -12.68
CA CYS A 219 -8.60 -19.89 -12.39
C CYS A 219 -8.65 -18.42 -12.84
N GLN A 220 -8.60 -18.22 -14.16
CA GLN A 220 -8.51 -16.88 -14.74
C GLN A 220 -9.82 -16.11 -14.55
N MET A 221 -9.72 -14.79 -14.37
CA MET A 221 -10.87 -13.94 -14.06
C MET A 221 -11.91 -13.94 -15.20
N ASN A 222 -11.45 -14.07 -16.45
CA ASN A 222 -12.28 -14.15 -17.65
C ASN A 222 -13.10 -15.45 -17.77
N GLU A 223 -12.77 -16.49 -17.01
CA GLU A 223 -13.51 -17.76 -16.94
C GLU A 223 -14.30 -17.87 -15.63
N CYS A 224 -13.71 -17.44 -14.51
CA CYS A 224 -14.30 -17.55 -13.17
C CYS A 224 -15.50 -16.63 -12.97
N ILE A 225 -15.38 -15.34 -13.33
CA ILE A 225 -16.46 -14.36 -13.10
C ILE A 225 -17.75 -14.71 -13.87
N PRO A 226 -17.71 -15.17 -15.15
CA PRO A 226 -18.91 -15.70 -15.82
C PRO A 226 -19.61 -16.84 -15.07
N GLU A 227 -18.88 -17.79 -14.49
CA GLU A 227 -19.45 -18.88 -13.69
C GLU A 227 -20.05 -18.37 -12.37
N VAL A 228 -19.45 -17.36 -11.73
CA VAL A 228 -20.01 -16.66 -10.56
C VAL A 228 -21.32 -15.94 -10.91
N VAL A 229 -21.38 -15.20 -12.03
CA VAL A 229 -22.60 -14.49 -12.47
C VAL A 229 -23.72 -15.47 -12.83
N LYS A 230 -23.37 -16.59 -13.46
CA LYS A 230 -24.30 -17.70 -13.77
C LYS A 230 -24.86 -18.33 -12.49
N ALA A 231 -24.00 -18.61 -11.50
CA ALA A 231 -24.39 -19.08 -10.18
C ALA A 231 -25.32 -18.11 -9.44
N MET A 232 -25.00 -16.81 -9.46
CA MET A 232 -25.83 -15.76 -8.86
C MET A 232 -27.22 -15.71 -9.50
N ARG A 233 -27.31 -15.70 -10.84
CA ARG A 233 -28.59 -15.69 -11.56
C ARG A 233 -29.45 -16.91 -11.25
N ALA A 234 -28.85 -18.11 -11.13
CA ALA A 234 -29.55 -19.32 -10.72
C ALA A 234 -30.08 -19.22 -9.28
N ALA A 235 -29.23 -18.81 -8.32
CA ALA A 235 -29.62 -18.69 -6.92
C ALA A 235 -30.70 -17.61 -6.69
N ILE A 236 -30.63 -16.46 -7.37
CA ILE A 236 -31.68 -15.42 -7.30
C ILE A 236 -33.01 -15.98 -7.83
N LYS A 237 -32.99 -16.65 -9.00
CA LYS A 237 -34.18 -17.23 -9.62
C LYS A 237 -34.88 -18.27 -8.73
N GLU A 238 -34.11 -19.08 -8.02
CA GLU A 238 -34.65 -20.20 -7.22
C GLU A 238 -35.02 -19.80 -5.79
N THR A 239 -34.28 -18.87 -5.17
CA THR A 239 -34.55 -18.42 -3.80
C THR A 239 -35.46 -17.18 -3.73
N GLY A 240 -35.72 -16.52 -4.86
CA GLY A 240 -36.46 -15.25 -4.92
C GLY A 240 -35.77 -14.08 -4.20
N SER A 241 -34.53 -14.26 -3.76
CA SER A 241 -33.79 -13.31 -2.93
C SER A 241 -32.55 -12.80 -3.67
N SER A 242 -32.32 -11.49 -3.63
CA SER A 242 -31.07 -10.88 -4.10
C SER A 242 -29.86 -11.49 -3.42
N LYS A 243 -28.74 -11.52 -4.13
CA LYS A 243 -27.44 -12.03 -3.66
C LYS A 243 -26.35 -11.00 -3.90
N LEU A 244 -25.25 -11.08 -3.16
CA LEU A 244 -24.14 -10.14 -3.24
C LEU A 244 -22.81 -10.90 -3.44
N PHE A 245 -21.92 -10.33 -4.24
CA PHE A 245 -20.55 -10.82 -4.44
C PHE A 245 -19.56 -9.69 -4.21
N SER A 246 -18.37 -9.99 -3.68
CA SER A 246 -17.27 -9.03 -3.55
C SER A 246 -16.05 -9.54 -4.29
N ALA A 247 -15.84 -9.00 -5.48
CA ALA A 247 -14.78 -9.39 -6.39
C ALA A 247 -13.45 -8.73 -6.00
N ASN A 248 -12.37 -9.50 -5.92
CA ASN A 248 -11.03 -8.94 -5.70
C ASN A 248 -10.56 -8.20 -6.94
N ILE A 249 -10.15 -6.94 -6.78
CA ILE A 249 -9.58 -6.12 -7.85
C ILE A 249 -8.16 -5.62 -7.51
N THR A 250 -7.55 -6.11 -6.43
CA THR A 250 -6.19 -5.75 -6.00
C THR A 250 -5.17 -6.00 -7.13
N ALA A 251 -4.28 -5.04 -7.36
CA ALA A 251 -3.09 -5.14 -8.21
C ALA A 251 -2.09 -4.03 -7.85
N ASP A 252 -0.83 -4.15 -8.28
CA ASP A 252 0.17 -3.09 -8.13
C ASP A 252 -0.11 -1.89 -9.05
N ASP A 253 -0.56 -2.15 -10.29
CA ASP A 253 -0.89 -1.10 -11.27
C ASP A 253 -2.35 -0.62 -11.09
N PRO A 254 -2.59 0.67 -10.83
CA PRO A 254 -3.93 1.27 -10.83
C PRO A 254 -4.75 0.98 -12.09
N ASN A 255 -4.13 0.90 -13.27
CA ASN A 255 -4.82 0.61 -14.52
C ASN A 255 -5.34 -0.83 -14.56
N GLU A 256 -4.57 -1.78 -14.03
CA GLU A 256 -5.02 -3.17 -13.84
C GLU A 256 -6.20 -3.23 -12.86
N MET A 257 -6.14 -2.52 -11.72
CA MET A 257 -7.30 -2.46 -10.80
C MET A 257 -8.56 -1.92 -11.47
N ILE A 258 -8.41 -0.86 -12.29
CA ILE A 258 -9.50 -0.25 -13.06
C ILE A 258 -9.99 -1.22 -14.15
N ALA A 259 -9.09 -1.97 -14.80
CA ALA A 259 -9.45 -2.97 -15.80
C ALA A 259 -10.23 -4.14 -15.16
N ARG A 260 -9.77 -4.67 -14.03
CA ARG A 260 -10.45 -5.71 -13.24
C ARG A 260 -11.86 -5.26 -12.85
N GLY A 261 -12.00 -4.09 -12.23
CA GLY A 261 -13.30 -3.56 -11.82
C GLY A 261 -14.27 -3.33 -13.00
N LYS A 262 -13.79 -2.74 -14.11
CA LYS A 262 -14.60 -2.58 -15.33
C LYS A 262 -15.00 -3.92 -15.94
N TYR A 263 -14.08 -4.88 -16.00
CA TYR A 263 -14.36 -6.22 -16.51
C TYR A 263 -15.44 -6.91 -15.67
N VAL A 264 -15.27 -6.99 -14.36
CA VAL A 264 -16.23 -7.62 -13.44
C VAL A 264 -17.61 -6.99 -13.59
N LEU A 265 -17.72 -5.66 -13.49
CA LEU A 265 -19.01 -4.96 -13.62
C LEU A 265 -19.68 -5.20 -14.99
N SER A 266 -18.90 -5.31 -16.08
CA SER A 266 -19.43 -5.65 -17.41
C SER A 266 -20.06 -7.06 -17.46
N GLN A 267 -19.52 -8.03 -16.72
CA GLN A 267 -20.06 -9.40 -16.68
C GLN A 267 -21.34 -9.48 -15.84
N PHE A 268 -21.38 -8.77 -14.71
CA PHE A 268 -22.59 -8.67 -13.88
C PHE A 268 -23.73 -7.96 -14.64
N GLY A 269 -23.41 -6.92 -15.40
CA GLY A 269 -24.35 -6.21 -16.27
C GLY A 269 -25.49 -5.59 -15.45
N PRO A 270 -26.76 -5.97 -15.67
CA PRO A 270 -27.89 -5.50 -14.84
C PRO A 270 -27.76 -5.82 -13.35
N LEU A 271 -26.93 -6.80 -12.96
CA LEU A 271 -26.62 -7.13 -11.56
C LEU A 271 -25.42 -6.32 -11.03
N GLY A 272 -25.03 -5.22 -11.68
CA GLY A 272 -23.85 -4.44 -11.30
C GLY A 272 -23.85 -3.98 -9.84
N GLU A 273 -25.00 -3.57 -9.30
CA GLU A 273 -25.11 -3.16 -7.88
C GLU A 273 -24.96 -4.33 -6.90
N ASN A 274 -25.14 -5.58 -7.35
CA ASN A 274 -24.90 -6.78 -6.54
C ASN A 274 -23.39 -7.07 -6.35
N CYS A 275 -22.50 -6.32 -7.01
CA CYS A 275 -21.06 -6.52 -6.95
C CYS A 275 -20.35 -5.43 -6.12
N ALA A 276 -19.90 -5.80 -4.93
CA ALA A 276 -18.87 -5.08 -4.20
C ALA A 276 -17.49 -5.29 -4.85
N VAL A 277 -16.55 -4.38 -4.60
CA VAL A 277 -15.14 -4.50 -4.99
C VAL A 277 -14.27 -4.64 -3.76
N LEU A 278 -13.39 -5.65 -3.76
CA LEU A 278 -12.46 -5.94 -2.67
C LEU A 278 -11.03 -5.50 -3.04
N VAL A 279 -10.35 -4.90 -2.06
CA VAL A 279 -8.95 -4.48 -2.17
C VAL A 279 -8.21 -4.83 -0.89
N ASP A 280 -7.03 -5.47 -1.01
CA ASP A 280 -6.11 -5.71 0.10
C ASP A 280 -5.30 -4.45 0.46
N GLY A 281 -5.96 -3.46 1.06
CA GLY A 281 -5.44 -2.10 1.24
C GLY A 281 -4.22 -1.95 2.17
N TYR A 282 -3.80 -3.01 2.87
CA TYR A 282 -2.57 -2.98 3.67
C TYR A 282 -1.34 -3.36 2.82
N VAL A 283 -1.38 -4.50 2.12
CA VAL A 283 -0.27 -4.96 1.25
C VAL A 283 -0.19 -4.24 -0.09
N ALA A 284 -1.30 -3.75 -0.64
CA ALA A 284 -1.32 -2.88 -1.82
C ALA A 284 -1.29 -1.37 -1.47
N GLY A 285 -1.33 -1.03 -0.18
CA GLY A 285 -1.28 0.34 0.32
C GLY A 285 -2.58 1.16 0.16
N GLY A 286 -2.58 2.35 0.78
CA GLY A 286 -3.73 3.27 0.77
C GLY A 286 -4.11 3.75 -0.63
N THR A 287 -3.14 3.89 -1.54
CA THR A 287 -3.35 4.26 -2.94
C THR A 287 -4.31 3.31 -3.65
N ALA A 288 -4.21 2.00 -3.43
CA ALA A 288 -5.12 1.01 -4.04
C ALA A 288 -6.59 1.19 -3.57
N ILE A 289 -6.79 1.63 -2.32
CA ILE A 289 -8.12 1.94 -1.78
C ILE A 289 -8.68 3.20 -2.44
N THR A 290 -7.87 4.25 -2.57
CA THR A 290 -8.25 5.50 -3.24
C THR A 290 -8.58 5.28 -4.72
N VAL A 291 -7.80 4.44 -5.43
CA VAL A 291 -8.09 4.02 -6.82
C VAL A 291 -9.49 3.42 -6.92
N ALA A 292 -9.83 2.45 -6.07
CA ALA A 292 -11.15 1.83 -6.09
C ALA A 292 -12.26 2.82 -5.67
N ARG A 293 -12.02 3.60 -4.61
CA ARG A 293 -12.94 4.61 -4.06
C ARG A 293 -13.31 5.72 -5.04
N ARG A 294 -12.37 6.13 -5.90
CA ARG A 294 -12.57 7.22 -6.88
C ARG A 294 -13.07 6.71 -8.24
N ASN A 295 -12.67 5.51 -8.67
CA ASN A 295 -13.11 4.94 -9.96
C ASN A 295 -14.43 4.17 -9.88
N PHE A 296 -14.77 3.59 -8.72
CA PHE A 296 -15.99 2.80 -8.51
C PHE A 296 -16.83 3.30 -7.32
N PRO A 297 -17.11 4.62 -7.18
CA PRO A 297 -17.72 5.19 -5.98
C PRO A 297 -19.12 4.63 -5.70
N SER A 298 -19.86 4.19 -6.72
CA SER A 298 -21.20 3.60 -6.56
C SER A 298 -21.19 2.13 -6.13
N GLN A 299 -20.01 1.49 -6.05
CA GLN A 299 -19.88 0.12 -5.56
C GLN A 299 -19.45 0.11 -4.10
N PHE A 300 -19.87 -0.91 -3.35
CA PHE A 300 -19.39 -1.09 -1.98
C PHE A 300 -17.91 -1.45 -2.01
N LEU A 301 -17.06 -0.62 -1.38
CA LEU A 301 -15.64 -0.82 -1.26
C LEU A 301 -15.32 -1.65 -0.01
N HIS A 302 -15.01 -2.93 -0.23
CA HIS A 302 -14.60 -3.89 0.79
C HIS A 302 -13.09 -3.78 1.03
N TYR A 303 -12.68 -3.10 2.09
CA TYR A 303 -11.29 -3.10 2.55
C TYR A 303 -10.97 -4.44 3.21
N HIS A 304 -10.06 -5.19 2.62
CA HIS A 304 -9.45 -6.36 3.25
C HIS A 304 -8.05 -6.01 3.77
N ARG A 305 -7.69 -6.55 4.95
CA ARG A 305 -6.54 -6.07 5.74
C ARG A 305 -5.38 -7.08 5.81
N ALA A 306 -5.23 -7.95 4.81
CA ALA A 306 -4.15 -8.95 4.77
C ALA A 306 -2.79 -8.30 5.05
N GLY A 307 -1.98 -8.90 5.93
CA GLY A 307 -0.68 -8.39 6.37
C GLY A 307 -0.69 -7.50 7.61
N HIS A 308 -1.85 -6.93 8.00
CA HIS A 308 -1.93 -5.92 9.07
C HIS A 308 -1.36 -6.39 10.43
N GLY A 309 -1.38 -7.68 10.72
CA GLY A 309 -0.92 -8.25 11.99
C GLY A 309 0.53 -7.89 12.32
N ALA A 310 1.38 -7.73 11.29
CA ALA A 310 2.80 -7.41 11.42
C ALA A 310 3.08 -6.17 12.28
N ILE A 311 2.18 -5.16 12.24
CA ILE A 311 2.28 -3.95 13.07
C ILE A 311 1.13 -3.79 14.06
N THR A 312 -0.06 -4.29 13.73
CA THR A 312 -1.25 -4.07 14.57
C THR A 312 -1.37 -5.04 15.73
N SER A 313 -0.73 -6.22 15.70
CA SER A 313 -0.74 -7.17 16.82
C SER A 313 -0.28 -6.49 18.12
N PRO A 314 -0.90 -6.78 19.28
CA PRO A 314 -0.42 -6.31 20.58
C PRO A 314 1.02 -6.73 20.91
N GLN A 315 1.56 -7.77 20.26
CA GLN A 315 2.95 -8.20 20.43
C GLN A 315 3.94 -7.24 19.75
N THR A 316 3.56 -6.57 18.65
CA THR A 316 4.41 -5.58 17.98
C THR A 316 4.33 -4.22 18.67
N GLN A 317 5.46 -3.70 19.16
CA GLN A 317 5.53 -2.37 19.81
C GLN A 317 5.79 -1.20 18.83
N ARG A 318 5.73 -1.44 17.52
CA ARG A 318 5.94 -0.46 16.43
C ARG A 318 4.67 -0.25 15.60
N GLY A 319 4.65 0.81 14.79
CA GLY A 319 3.55 1.10 13.86
C GLY A 319 2.31 1.63 14.56
N TYR A 320 1.15 1.01 14.33
CA TYR A 320 -0.13 1.48 14.88
C TYR A 320 -1.08 0.34 15.20
N THR A 321 -2.05 0.58 16.10
CA THR A 321 -3.03 -0.44 16.54
C THR A 321 -4.06 -0.78 15.46
N ALA A 322 -4.79 -1.90 15.66
CA ALA A 322 -5.94 -2.24 14.82
C ALA A 322 -7.05 -1.17 14.86
N PHE A 323 -7.21 -0.48 16.00
CA PHE A 323 -8.10 0.68 16.15
C PHE A 323 -7.71 1.83 15.21
N VAL A 324 -6.44 2.24 15.19
CA VAL A 324 -5.96 3.30 14.29
C VAL A 324 -6.10 2.90 12.83
N HIS A 325 -5.71 1.66 12.49
CA HIS A 325 -5.80 1.14 11.12
C HIS A 325 -7.24 1.17 10.58
N THR A 326 -8.20 0.80 11.42
CA THR A 326 -9.63 0.82 11.04
C THR A 326 -10.20 2.24 11.03
N LYS A 327 -9.87 3.10 11.99
CA LYS A 327 -10.25 4.54 11.97
C LYS A 327 -9.79 5.23 10.67
N ILE A 328 -8.55 4.96 10.23
CA ILE A 328 -8.00 5.42 8.96
C ILE A 328 -8.86 4.95 7.76
N SER A 329 -9.35 3.71 7.78
CA SER A 329 -10.14 3.15 6.66
C SER A 329 -11.45 3.92 6.40
N ARG A 330 -12.09 4.49 7.43
CA ARG A 330 -13.28 5.36 7.28
C ARG A 330 -12.90 6.66 6.59
N VAL A 331 -11.81 7.29 7.04
CA VAL A 331 -11.28 8.55 6.47
C VAL A 331 -10.99 8.42 4.97
N ILE A 332 -10.27 7.36 4.54
CA ILE A 332 -9.95 7.11 3.12
C ILE A 332 -11.12 6.52 2.31
N GLY A 333 -12.23 6.16 2.96
CA GLY A 333 -13.50 5.87 2.30
C GLY A 333 -13.85 4.41 2.04
N ALA A 334 -13.37 3.48 2.86
CA ALA A 334 -13.86 2.09 2.84
C ALA A 334 -15.35 2.00 3.21
N SER A 335 -16.16 1.32 2.39
CA SER A 335 -17.57 1.03 2.71
C SER A 335 -17.72 0.00 3.82
N GLY A 336 -16.74 -0.90 3.96
CA GLY A 336 -16.60 -1.80 5.09
C GLY A 336 -15.17 -2.31 5.21
N ILE A 337 -14.74 -2.58 6.45
CA ILE A 337 -13.42 -3.13 6.75
C ILE A 337 -13.56 -4.33 7.69
N HIS A 338 -12.64 -5.30 7.54
CA HIS A 338 -12.46 -6.36 8.51
C HIS A 338 -12.04 -5.77 9.87
N THR A 339 -12.89 -5.85 10.89
CA THR A 339 -12.55 -5.35 12.25
C THR A 339 -11.96 -6.44 13.12
N GLY A 340 -12.30 -7.71 12.88
CA GLY A 340 -11.84 -8.87 13.63
C GLY A 340 -13.03 -9.63 14.20
N THR A 341 -12.86 -10.21 15.38
CA THR A 341 -13.91 -11.01 16.04
C THR A 341 -14.07 -10.72 17.53
N MET A 342 -13.39 -9.71 18.09
CA MET A 342 -13.48 -9.32 19.50
C MET A 342 -13.21 -10.52 20.45
N SER A 343 -12.12 -11.26 20.17
CA SER A 343 -11.77 -12.56 20.78
C SER A 343 -12.69 -13.75 20.50
N PHE A 344 -13.85 -13.60 19.83
CA PHE A 344 -14.78 -14.70 19.58
C PHE A 344 -14.40 -15.64 18.41
N GLY A 345 -13.34 -15.34 17.65
CA GLY A 345 -12.87 -16.12 16.48
C GLY A 345 -11.51 -16.78 16.64
N LYS A 346 -10.75 -16.93 15.53
CA LYS A 346 -9.40 -17.54 15.52
C LYS A 346 -8.23 -16.55 15.54
N MET A 347 -8.47 -15.31 15.13
CA MET A 347 -7.44 -14.27 15.03
C MET A 347 -7.30 -13.55 16.38
N GLU A 348 -6.17 -12.90 16.60
CA GLU A 348 -5.99 -12.02 17.76
C GLU A 348 -7.03 -10.88 17.78
N GLY A 349 -7.45 -10.50 18.99
CA GLY A 349 -8.40 -9.43 19.26
C GLY A 349 -8.87 -9.48 20.71
N ASP A 350 -9.45 -8.40 21.19
CA ASP A 350 -9.94 -8.21 22.57
C ASP A 350 -11.45 -7.91 22.59
N ALA A 351 -12.15 -8.18 23.70
CA ALA A 351 -13.57 -7.84 23.82
C ALA A 351 -13.85 -6.33 23.68
N SER A 352 -12.89 -5.47 24.02
CA SER A 352 -12.93 -4.01 23.83
C SER A 352 -12.82 -3.56 22.37
N ASP A 353 -12.47 -4.45 21.42
CA ASP A 353 -12.50 -4.17 19.98
C ASP A 353 -13.91 -3.77 19.48
N LYS A 354 -14.97 -3.94 20.30
CA LYS A 354 -16.29 -3.34 20.03
C LYS A 354 -16.23 -1.81 19.85
N ASN A 355 -15.29 -1.12 20.50
CA ASN A 355 -15.10 0.33 20.34
C ASN A 355 -14.63 0.68 18.92
N ILE A 356 -14.02 -0.27 18.19
CA ILE A 356 -13.75 -0.10 16.75
C ILE A 356 -15.07 -0.03 15.97
N ALA A 357 -16.07 -0.87 16.31
CA ALA A 357 -17.36 -0.83 15.62
C ALA A 357 -18.06 0.52 15.82
N PHE A 358 -18.12 1.03 17.05
CA PHE A 358 -18.70 2.35 17.36
C PHE A 358 -17.96 3.47 16.61
N MET A 359 -16.63 3.50 16.66
CA MET A 359 -15.80 4.47 15.92
C MET A 359 -15.98 4.43 14.39
N LEU A 360 -16.46 3.31 13.83
CA LEU A 360 -16.76 3.18 12.41
C LEU A 360 -18.23 3.45 12.03
N GLN A 361 -19.17 3.28 12.97
CA GLN A 361 -20.60 3.32 12.69
C GLN A 361 -21.32 4.57 13.20
N ASP A 362 -20.89 5.11 14.34
CA ASP A 362 -21.52 6.27 14.97
C ASP A 362 -20.94 7.58 14.41
N ASP A 363 -21.70 8.68 14.53
CA ASP A 363 -21.22 10.02 14.09
C ASP A 363 -20.37 10.71 15.18
N GLU A 364 -20.44 10.22 16.41
CA GLU A 364 -19.65 10.65 17.57
C GLU A 364 -19.21 9.38 18.32
N ALA A 365 -17.92 9.24 18.62
CA ALA A 365 -17.42 8.05 19.32
C ALA A 365 -16.13 8.34 20.10
N ASP A 366 -15.90 7.57 21.18
CA ASP A 366 -14.67 7.63 21.97
C ASP A 366 -13.65 6.59 21.50
N GLY A 367 -12.45 7.06 21.16
CA GLY A 367 -11.27 6.21 21.01
C GLY A 367 -10.53 6.00 22.34
N PRO A 368 -9.40 5.26 22.33
CA PRO A 368 -8.59 5.06 23.53
C PRO A 368 -8.05 6.34 24.16
N TYR A 369 -7.92 7.43 23.38
CA TYR A 369 -7.41 8.72 23.87
C TYR A 369 -8.24 9.94 23.45
N TYR A 370 -8.98 9.86 22.34
CA TYR A 370 -9.68 11.01 21.77
C TYR A 370 -11.14 10.69 21.42
N HIS A 371 -12.04 11.57 21.86
CA HIS A 371 -13.35 11.70 21.25
C HIS A 371 -13.21 12.12 19.77
N GLN A 372 -14.09 11.62 18.90
CA GLN A 372 -14.11 11.96 17.48
C GLN A 372 -15.54 12.19 17.00
N GLU A 373 -15.84 13.44 16.69
CA GLU A 373 -16.97 13.83 15.84
C GLU A 373 -16.62 13.56 14.36
N TRP A 374 -17.55 12.95 13.61
CA TRP A 374 -17.38 12.56 12.22
C TRP A 374 -18.11 13.49 11.23
N GLU A 375 -18.89 14.44 11.72
CA GLU A 375 -19.53 15.51 10.93
C GLU A 375 -20.39 14.99 9.76
N GLY A 376 -21.16 13.92 9.99
CA GLY A 376 -21.99 13.26 8.99
C GLY A 376 -21.21 12.42 7.98
N MET A 377 -19.91 12.17 8.17
CA MET A 377 -19.15 11.24 7.33
C MET A 377 -19.76 9.84 7.45
N LYS A 378 -20.16 9.26 6.30
CA LYS A 378 -20.83 7.96 6.26
C LYS A 378 -20.08 6.89 7.06
N GLN A 379 -20.84 6.03 7.72
CA GLN A 379 -20.28 4.86 8.42
C GLN A 379 -19.51 3.93 7.49
N THR A 380 -18.46 3.31 8.04
CA THR A 380 -17.78 2.14 7.49
C THR A 380 -18.33 0.90 8.18
N THR A 381 -18.73 -0.11 7.42
CA THR A 381 -19.34 -1.32 7.95
C THR A 381 -18.31 -2.23 8.63
N PRO A 382 -18.52 -2.68 9.88
CA PRO A 382 -17.71 -3.75 10.46
C PRO A 382 -17.95 -5.07 9.74
N ILE A 383 -16.88 -5.65 9.20
CA ILE A 383 -16.90 -6.98 8.58
C ILE A 383 -16.26 -7.98 9.55
N ILE A 384 -17.03 -8.96 9.99
CA ILE A 384 -16.68 -9.91 11.04
C ILE A 384 -16.24 -11.22 10.37
N SER A 385 -14.98 -11.61 10.60
CA SER A 385 -14.33 -12.70 9.87
C SER A 385 -13.18 -13.32 10.65
N GLY A 386 -12.92 -14.61 10.38
CA GLY A 386 -11.81 -15.36 10.96
C GLY A 386 -12.25 -16.32 12.06
N GLY A 387 -12.61 -17.56 11.69
CA GLY A 387 -12.95 -18.61 12.66
C GLY A 387 -14.38 -18.57 13.22
N MET A 388 -15.25 -17.68 12.70
CA MET A 388 -16.65 -17.60 13.11
C MET A 388 -17.50 -18.75 12.56
N ASN A 389 -18.47 -19.17 13.36
CA ASN A 389 -19.55 -20.10 13.01
C ASN A 389 -20.84 -19.72 13.78
N ALA A 390 -21.96 -20.37 13.47
CA ALA A 390 -23.26 -20.09 14.07
C ALA A 390 -23.28 -20.08 15.62
N LEU A 391 -22.48 -20.93 16.25
CA LEU A 391 -22.44 -21.09 17.72
C LEU A 391 -21.79 -19.89 18.43
N ARG A 392 -20.88 -19.18 17.75
CA ARG A 392 -20.13 -18.03 18.29
C ARG A 392 -20.87 -16.70 18.13
N LEU A 393 -21.85 -16.61 17.23
CA LEU A 393 -22.55 -15.37 16.90
C LEU A 393 -23.37 -14.76 18.05
N PRO A 394 -24.16 -15.52 18.85
CA PRO A 394 -25.00 -14.93 19.89
C PRO A 394 -24.20 -14.17 20.96
N ALA A 395 -23.08 -14.74 21.41
CA ALA A 395 -22.20 -14.08 22.39
C ALA A 395 -21.47 -12.87 21.80
N PHE A 396 -21.08 -12.93 20.52
CA PHE A 396 -20.52 -11.79 19.80
C PHE A 396 -21.51 -10.63 19.69
N PHE A 397 -22.76 -10.88 19.31
CA PHE A 397 -23.80 -9.84 19.24
C PHE A 397 -24.18 -9.28 20.61
N GLU A 398 -24.09 -10.08 21.68
CA GLU A 398 -24.31 -9.56 23.03
C GLU A 398 -23.18 -8.63 23.49
N ASN A 399 -21.92 -8.91 23.14
CA ASN A 399 -20.81 -7.99 23.44
C ASN A 399 -20.90 -6.68 22.63
N LEU A 400 -21.28 -6.77 21.36
CA LEU A 400 -21.41 -5.61 20.46
C LEU A 400 -22.70 -4.80 20.70
N GLY A 401 -23.78 -5.44 21.15
CA GLY A 401 -25.09 -4.83 21.39
C GLY A 401 -26.04 -4.83 20.18
N HIS A 402 -25.52 -5.01 18.96
CA HIS A 402 -26.32 -5.05 17.72
C HIS A 402 -25.76 -6.04 16.68
N SER A 403 -26.56 -6.33 15.65
CA SER A 403 -26.19 -7.23 14.54
C SER A 403 -26.04 -6.54 13.17
N ASN A 404 -25.92 -5.22 13.12
CA ASN A 404 -25.76 -4.41 11.89
C ASN A 404 -24.37 -4.52 11.25
N VAL A 405 -23.97 -5.74 10.90
CA VAL A 405 -22.62 -6.09 10.41
C VAL A 405 -22.69 -7.05 9.23
N ILE A 406 -21.57 -7.20 8.51
CA ILE A 406 -21.39 -8.26 7.51
C ILE A 406 -20.59 -9.38 8.16
N LEU A 407 -21.10 -10.61 8.14
CA LEU A 407 -20.36 -11.81 8.54
C LEU A 407 -19.75 -12.48 7.31
N THR A 408 -18.50 -12.94 7.41
CA THR A 408 -17.92 -13.87 6.42
C THR A 408 -17.39 -15.14 7.07
N ALA A 409 -18.26 -16.15 7.21
CA ALA A 409 -17.99 -17.41 7.90
C ALA A 409 -17.58 -18.53 6.93
N GLY A 410 -16.35 -18.48 6.39
CA GLY A 410 -15.80 -19.50 5.46
C GLY A 410 -15.92 -20.93 5.97
N GLY A 411 -15.08 -21.31 6.94
CA GLY A 411 -15.13 -22.62 7.58
C GLY A 411 -16.43 -22.88 8.37
N GLY A 412 -17.05 -21.83 8.94
CA GLY A 412 -18.34 -21.92 9.61
C GLY A 412 -19.50 -22.34 8.70
N SER A 413 -19.42 -22.03 7.40
CA SER A 413 -20.42 -22.43 6.40
C SER A 413 -20.03 -23.72 5.68
N PHE A 414 -18.85 -23.76 5.05
CA PHE A 414 -18.40 -24.89 4.23
C PHE A 414 -17.97 -26.12 5.06
N GLY A 415 -17.67 -25.95 6.34
CA GLY A 415 -17.40 -27.05 7.28
C GLY A 415 -18.65 -27.66 7.91
N HIS A 416 -19.84 -27.06 7.74
CA HIS A 416 -21.09 -27.58 8.29
C HIS A 416 -21.38 -29.00 7.77
N LYS A 417 -21.78 -29.93 8.66
CA LYS A 417 -21.89 -31.36 8.31
C LYS A 417 -22.80 -31.66 7.11
N ASP A 418 -23.83 -30.84 6.89
CA ASP A 418 -24.79 -30.96 5.79
C ASP A 418 -24.50 -30.02 4.60
N GLY A 419 -23.29 -29.43 4.56
CA GLY A 419 -22.84 -28.54 3.50
C GLY A 419 -23.20 -27.06 3.66
N PRO A 420 -22.83 -26.21 2.67
CA PRO A 420 -22.78 -24.76 2.82
C PRO A 420 -24.16 -24.08 2.92
N LYS A 421 -25.22 -24.65 2.34
CA LYS A 421 -26.59 -24.10 2.47
C LYS A 421 -27.08 -24.16 3.93
N PRO A 422 -27.10 -25.34 4.59
CA PRO A 422 -27.35 -25.42 6.03
C PRO A 422 -26.37 -24.60 6.87
N GLY A 423 -25.08 -24.55 6.50
CA GLY A 423 -24.11 -23.66 7.14
C GLY A 423 -24.54 -22.19 7.14
N ALA A 424 -24.96 -21.66 6.00
CA ALA A 424 -25.48 -20.30 5.87
C ALA A 424 -26.75 -20.06 6.68
N ILE A 425 -27.71 -21.01 6.62
CA ILE A 425 -28.97 -20.93 7.36
C ILE A 425 -28.71 -20.94 8.87
N SER A 426 -27.80 -21.80 9.36
CA SER A 426 -27.41 -21.85 10.78
C SER A 426 -26.81 -20.52 11.26
N CYS A 427 -26.04 -19.82 10.42
CA CYS A 427 -25.49 -18.49 10.76
C CYS A 427 -26.58 -17.42 10.86
N ARG A 428 -27.65 -17.50 10.03
CA ARG A 428 -28.83 -16.63 10.15
C ARG A 428 -29.61 -16.93 11.44
N GLN A 429 -29.84 -18.22 11.69
CA GLN A 429 -30.47 -18.72 12.93
C GLN A 429 -29.68 -18.32 14.19
N GLY A 430 -28.36 -18.11 14.10
CA GLY A 430 -27.54 -17.53 15.17
C GLY A 430 -27.86 -16.06 15.50
N GLU A 431 -28.28 -15.25 14.51
CA GLU A 431 -28.80 -13.90 14.76
C GLU A 431 -30.22 -13.94 15.31
N GLU A 432 -31.08 -14.78 14.72
CA GLU A 432 -32.50 -14.92 15.07
C GLU A 432 -32.65 -15.41 16.52
N SER A 433 -31.90 -16.44 16.92
CA SER A 433 -31.89 -16.98 18.29
C SER A 433 -31.43 -15.97 19.34
N TRP A 434 -30.41 -15.16 19.06
CA TRP A 434 -30.02 -14.04 19.92
C TRP A 434 -31.13 -13.00 20.05
N LYS A 435 -31.75 -12.59 18.94
CA LYS A 435 -32.88 -11.63 18.96
C LYS A 435 -34.08 -12.16 19.74
N GLU A 436 -34.45 -13.43 19.57
CA GLU A 436 -35.56 -14.05 20.27
C GLU A 436 -35.30 -14.23 21.76
N TRP A 437 -34.08 -14.62 22.16
CA TRP A 437 -33.67 -14.65 23.56
C TRP A 437 -33.72 -13.24 24.18
N LYS A 438 -33.17 -12.22 23.49
CA LYS A 438 -33.15 -10.84 23.97
C LYS A 438 -34.55 -10.21 24.03
N ALA A 439 -35.51 -10.73 23.26
CA ALA A 439 -36.93 -10.41 23.35
C ALA A 439 -37.69 -11.18 24.47
N GLY A 440 -37.00 -12.03 25.25
CA GLY A 440 -37.57 -12.78 26.36
C GLY A 440 -38.40 -14.01 25.97
N LYS A 441 -38.32 -14.49 24.73
CA LYS A 441 -39.16 -15.59 24.21
C LYS A 441 -39.05 -16.89 25.04
N PHE A 442 -37.89 -17.13 25.62
CA PHE A 442 -37.57 -18.34 26.40
C PHE A 442 -37.69 -18.15 27.92
N GLY A 443 -38.21 -17.00 28.37
CA GLY A 443 -38.27 -16.62 29.79
C GLY A 443 -36.92 -16.15 30.34
N ASP A 444 -36.80 -16.13 31.67
CA ASP A 444 -35.58 -15.77 32.38
C ASP A 444 -34.59 -16.96 32.39
N VAL A 445 -33.87 -17.11 31.27
CA VAL A 445 -32.87 -18.16 31.06
C VAL A 445 -31.56 -17.56 30.56
N SER A 446 -30.45 -18.25 30.80
CA SER A 446 -29.14 -17.83 30.29
C SER A 446 -29.15 -17.74 28.75
N LEU A 447 -28.27 -16.90 28.18
CA LEU A 447 -28.09 -16.85 26.72
C LEU A 447 -27.87 -18.26 26.15
N SER A 448 -26.94 -19.03 26.74
CA SER A 448 -26.66 -20.41 26.37
C SER A 448 -27.92 -21.27 26.30
N ASP A 449 -28.76 -21.24 27.34
CA ASP A 449 -29.99 -22.04 27.37
C ASP A 449 -31.02 -21.56 26.35
N GLY A 450 -31.17 -20.24 26.15
CA GLY A 450 -32.04 -19.68 25.11
C GLY A 450 -31.67 -20.13 23.69
N ILE A 451 -30.37 -20.17 23.35
CA ILE A 451 -29.92 -20.67 22.04
C ILE A 451 -30.16 -22.18 21.91
N ILE A 452 -29.98 -22.95 22.99
CA ILE A 452 -30.28 -24.40 23.01
C ILE A 452 -31.79 -24.65 22.83
N GLU A 453 -32.66 -23.89 23.49
CA GLU A 453 -34.12 -23.97 23.29
C GLU A 453 -34.51 -23.64 21.85
N PHE A 454 -33.92 -22.59 21.26
CA PHE A 454 -34.12 -22.27 19.84
C PHE A 454 -33.66 -23.43 18.93
N ALA A 455 -32.51 -24.03 19.19
CA ALA A 455 -31.95 -25.12 18.38
C ALA A 455 -32.83 -26.39 18.37
N LYS A 456 -33.73 -26.60 19.35
CA LYS A 456 -34.64 -27.76 19.37
C LYS A 456 -35.60 -27.81 18.17
N THR A 457 -35.91 -26.67 17.55
CA THR A 457 -36.83 -26.56 16.40
C THR A 457 -36.15 -26.15 15.10
N HIS A 458 -34.82 -26.01 15.09
CA HIS A 458 -34.04 -25.49 13.97
C HIS A 458 -32.89 -26.45 13.65
N GLU A 459 -33.12 -27.35 12.69
CA GLU A 459 -32.22 -28.47 12.40
C GLU A 459 -30.86 -28.03 11.85
N GLU A 460 -30.75 -26.87 11.18
CA GLU A 460 -29.45 -26.34 10.72
C GLU A 460 -28.60 -25.83 11.89
N LEU A 461 -29.15 -25.03 12.81
CA LEU A 461 -28.43 -24.61 14.01
C LEU A 461 -28.04 -25.81 14.88
N LYS A 462 -28.94 -26.78 15.07
CA LYS A 462 -28.64 -28.06 15.73
C LYS A 462 -27.57 -28.87 15.00
N GLY A 463 -27.53 -28.80 13.67
CA GLY A 463 -26.46 -29.33 12.83
C GLY A 463 -25.10 -28.68 13.10
N ALA A 464 -25.08 -27.38 13.41
CA ALA A 464 -23.86 -26.66 13.79
C ALA A 464 -23.31 -27.14 15.16
N PHE A 465 -24.17 -27.42 16.15
CA PHE A 465 -23.74 -28.05 17.42
C PHE A 465 -23.03 -29.39 17.18
N LEU A 466 -23.60 -30.24 16.31
CA LEU A 466 -23.01 -31.54 15.93
C LEU A 466 -21.72 -31.42 15.11
N THR A 467 -21.57 -30.33 14.34
CA THR A 467 -20.38 -30.05 13.54
C THR A 467 -19.23 -29.54 14.40
N PHE A 468 -19.47 -28.49 15.18
CA PHE A 468 -18.45 -27.74 15.92
C PHE A 468 -18.41 -28.16 17.39
N GLN A 469 -18.34 -29.47 17.67
CA GLN A 469 -18.55 -30.02 19.02
C GLN A 469 -17.62 -29.43 20.09
N LYS A 470 -16.37 -29.08 19.73
CA LYS A 470 -15.44 -28.41 20.66
C LYS A 470 -15.96 -27.03 21.10
N ASP A 471 -16.51 -26.25 20.17
CA ASP A 471 -17.12 -24.96 20.46
C ASP A 471 -18.43 -25.14 21.24
N ALA A 472 -19.24 -26.14 20.86
CA ALA A 472 -20.48 -26.47 21.55
C ALA A 472 -20.23 -26.88 23.01
N ASP A 473 -19.26 -27.76 23.26
CA ASP A 473 -18.88 -28.21 24.62
C ASP A 473 -18.30 -27.07 25.47
N GLN A 474 -17.61 -26.10 24.84
CA GLN A 474 -17.02 -24.95 25.54
C GLN A 474 -18.03 -23.82 25.83
N ILE A 475 -18.92 -23.51 24.89
CA ILE A 475 -19.84 -22.35 24.96
C ILE A 475 -21.19 -22.74 25.56
N TYR A 476 -21.64 -23.99 25.35
CA TYR A 476 -22.99 -24.47 25.68
C TYR A 476 -22.94 -25.75 26.53
N PRO A 477 -22.45 -25.70 27.78
CA PRO A 477 -22.31 -26.89 28.61
C PRO A 477 -23.63 -27.65 28.81
N GLY A 478 -23.59 -28.96 28.59
CA GLY A 478 -24.76 -29.85 28.65
C GLY A 478 -25.68 -29.80 27.43
N TRP A 479 -25.22 -29.28 26.27
CA TRP A 479 -26.03 -29.24 25.05
C TRP A 479 -26.43 -30.63 24.54
N LYS A 480 -25.59 -31.66 24.75
CA LYS A 480 -25.84 -33.02 24.26
C LYS A 480 -27.09 -33.60 24.91
N GLU A 481 -27.19 -33.49 26.23
CA GLU A 481 -28.34 -33.92 27.01
C GLU A 481 -29.59 -33.10 26.65
N LYS A 482 -29.44 -31.76 26.58
CA LYS A 482 -30.55 -30.83 26.30
C LYS A 482 -31.11 -30.94 24.87
N LEU A 483 -30.30 -31.35 23.89
CA LEU A 483 -30.70 -31.61 22.50
C LEU A 483 -30.96 -33.10 22.20
N GLY A 484 -30.88 -33.98 23.21
CA GLY A 484 -31.24 -35.40 23.09
C GLY A 484 -30.22 -36.28 22.34
N TYR A 485 -28.92 -35.94 22.40
CA TYR A 485 -27.85 -36.64 21.72
C TYR A 485 -27.15 -37.67 22.62
N THR A 486 -27.13 -38.94 22.19
CA THR A 486 -26.64 -40.09 23.00
C THR A 486 -25.59 -40.95 22.28
N GLY A 487 -24.93 -40.43 21.25
CA GLY A 487 -23.97 -41.19 20.40
C GLY A 487 -22.49 -40.88 20.68
N GLU A 488 -21.61 -41.83 20.39
CA GLU A 488 -20.16 -41.63 20.42
C GLU A 488 -19.64 -40.77 19.24
N SER A 489 -18.51 -40.10 19.47
CA SER A 489 -18.04 -38.97 18.68
C SER A 489 -17.16 -39.35 17.47
N SER A 490 -17.67 -39.15 16.26
CA SER A 490 -16.92 -38.52 15.16
C SER A 490 -17.83 -38.28 13.94
N VAL A 491 -17.99 -37.02 13.52
CA VAL A 491 -18.59 -36.68 12.23
C VAL A 491 -17.50 -36.04 11.39
N GLN A 492 -16.93 -36.80 10.45
CA GLN A 492 -16.16 -36.19 9.37
C GLN A 492 -17.09 -35.31 8.52
N ALA A 493 -16.62 -34.15 8.07
CA ALA A 493 -17.37 -33.30 7.16
C ALA A 493 -17.81 -34.10 5.92
N ALA A 494 -19.06 -33.94 5.49
CA ALA A 494 -19.59 -34.71 4.38
C ALA A 494 -18.81 -34.41 3.08
N THR A 495 -18.22 -35.44 2.48
CA THR A 495 -17.63 -35.37 1.14
C THR A 495 -18.75 -35.17 0.12
N PHE A 496 -18.76 -34.01 -0.54
CA PHE A 496 -19.77 -33.71 -1.55
C PHE A 496 -19.36 -34.31 -2.90
N ASP A 497 -19.87 -35.52 -3.20
CA ASP A 497 -19.65 -36.20 -4.47
C ASP A 497 -20.55 -35.61 -5.57
N TRP A 498 -19.97 -34.75 -6.41
CA TRP A 498 -20.63 -34.10 -7.55
C TRP A 498 -21.21 -35.06 -8.59
N ALA A 499 -20.86 -36.36 -8.58
CA ALA A 499 -21.21 -37.30 -9.63
C ALA A 499 -22.38 -38.25 -9.31
N LYS A 500 -22.76 -38.44 -8.03
CA LYS A 500 -23.66 -39.55 -7.66
C LYS A 500 -25.16 -39.27 -7.76
N LYS A 501 -25.65 -39.32 -9.00
CA LYS A 501 -26.92 -39.99 -9.34
C LYS A 501 -26.68 -41.28 -10.15
N ALA A 502 -25.72 -42.12 -9.72
CA ALA A 502 -25.46 -43.44 -10.30
C ALA A 502 -24.90 -44.46 -9.26
N ALA A 503 -25.60 -45.59 -9.13
CA ALA A 503 -25.21 -46.92 -8.59
C ALA A 503 -24.10 -47.10 -7.51
N ALA A 504 -24.53 -47.54 -6.32
CA ALA A 504 -24.16 -48.75 -5.53
C ALA A 504 -22.71 -49.34 -5.42
N ALA A 505 -22.50 -50.07 -4.30
CA ALA A 505 -21.35 -50.91 -3.84
C ALA A 505 -20.14 -50.13 -3.22
N ALA A 506 -19.64 -50.36 -1.98
CA ALA A 506 -19.20 -51.55 -1.19
C ALA A 506 -17.68 -51.86 -1.39
N PHE A 507 -16.80 -52.22 -0.42
CA PHE A 507 -16.89 -52.59 1.02
C PHE A 507 -15.48 -52.53 1.72
N VAL A 508 -15.39 -52.02 2.98
CA VAL A 508 -14.54 -52.40 4.17
C VAL A 508 -13.02 -52.71 4.09
N GLY A 509 -12.24 -52.29 5.12
CA GLY A 509 -10.98 -52.96 5.51
C GLY A 509 -10.03 -52.26 6.52
N SER A 510 -10.28 -52.47 7.83
CA SER A 510 -9.36 -52.53 9.02
C SER A 510 -7.85 -52.86 8.80
N SER A 511 -6.87 -52.63 9.69
CA SER A 511 -6.71 -51.93 11.00
C SER A 511 -5.29 -52.23 11.58
N SER A 512 -4.66 -51.36 12.38
CA SER A 512 -3.81 -51.79 13.53
C SER A 512 -3.30 -50.65 14.43
N SER A 513 -3.21 -50.97 15.73
CA SER A 513 -2.65 -50.21 16.86
C SER A 513 -1.15 -50.59 17.07
N GLN A 514 -0.32 -50.04 17.98
CA GLN A 514 -0.43 -49.10 19.10
C GLN A 514 1.00 -48.72 19.57
N ALA A 515 1.25 -47.53 20.13
CA ALA A 515 2.28 -47.31 21.16
C ALA A 515 2.14 -45.92 21.82
N GLN A 516 1.86 -45.87 23.13
CA GLN A 516 1.88 -44.64 23.92
C GLN A 516 3.23 -44.45 24.64
N LYS A 517 3.67 -43.18 24.81
CA LYS A 517 4.53 -42.73 25.91
C LYS A 517 4.50 -41.20 26.05
N GLY A 518 4.54 -40.69 27.29
CA GLY A 518 4.88 -39.30 27.61
C GLY A 518 3.73 -38.28 27.55
N SER A 519 3.19 -37.90 28.72
CA SER A 519 2.18 -36.84 28.84
C SER A 519 2.79 -35.53 29.36
N THR A 520 3.15 -34.64 28.44
CA THR A 520 3.09 -33.19 28.65
C THR A 520 2.02 -32.66 27.70
N VAL A 521 0.98 -32.01 28.24
CA VAL A 521 -0.14 -31.52 27.42
C VAL A 521 0.25 -30.20 26.74
N ALA A 522 1.03 -30.31 25.67
CA ALA A 522 1.22 -29.23 24.71
C ALA A 522 -0.15 -28.80 24.14
N ARG A 523 -0.34 -27.50 23.94
CA ARG A 523 -1.53 -26.98 23.25
C ARG A 523 -1.35 -27.28 21.77
N ARG A 524 -1.94 -28.36 21.29
CA ARG A 524 -1.81 -28.76 19.89
C ARG A 524 -2.45 -27.71 18.98
N ALA A 525 -1.67 -27.16 18.05
CA ALA A 525 -2.19 -26.58 16.82
C ALA A 525 -3.02 -27.63 16.06
N LEU A 526 -3.75 -27.19 15.03
CA LEU A 526 -4.30 -28.12 14.06
C LEU A 526 -3.12 -28.67 13.24
N ASP A 527 -2.62 -29.85 13.62
CA ASP A 527 -1.47 -30.47 12.97
C ASP A 527 -1.82 -30.88 11.54
N GLN A 528 -1.29 -30.12 10.58
CA GLN A 528 -1.41 -30.36 9.13
C GLN A 528 -0.03 -30.69 8.51
N SER A 529 0.96 -31.06 9.32
CA SER A 529 2.33 -31.38 8.86
C SER A 529 2.36 -32.47 7.79
N SER A 530 1.48 -33.46 7.87
CA SER A 530 1.35 -34.54 6.87
C SER A 530 0.85 -34.10 5.48
N ARG A 531 0.58 -32.81 5.27
CA ARG A 531 0.16 -32.23 3.99
C ARG A 531 1.01 -31.03 3.57
N TYR A 532 1.34 -30.14 4.51
CA TYR A 532 2.04 -28.88 4.21
C TYR A 532 3.52 -28.86 4.63
N ALA A 533 4.11 -30.01 4.96
CA ALA A 533 5.54 -30.16 5.13
C ALA A 533 6.07 -31.39 4.37
N ASP A 534 7.17 -31.18 3.65
CA ASP A 534 7.96 -32.24 3.04
C ASP A 534 9.45 -31.90 3.18
N LEU A 535 10.03 -32.34 4.28
CA LEU A 535 11.44 -32.13 4.61
C LEU A 535 12.39 -33.05 3.80
N SER A 536 11.89 -33.77 2.80
CA SER A 536 12.71 -34.53 1.84
C SER A 536 13.02 -33.77 0.55
N LEU A 537 12.41 -32.59 0.35
CA LEU A 537 12.67 -31.73 -0.79
C LEU A 537 14.05 -31.06 -0.67
N ASP A 538 14.81 -31.10 -1.76
CA ASP A 538 16.13 -30.50 -1.87
C ASP A 538 16.08 -29.07 -2.43
N GLU A 539 16.81 -28.14 -1.80
CA GLU A 539 16.80 -26.72 -2.17
C GLU A 539 17.45 -26.45 -3.54
N GLU A 540 18.52 -27.17 -3.90
CA GLU A 540 19.18 -27.00 -5.20
C GLU A 540 18.27 -27.48 -6.35
N GLU A 541 17.60 -28.63 -6.19
CA GLU A 541 16.63 -29.12 -7.17
C GLU A 541 15.36 -28.24 -7.22
N LEU A 542 14.90 -27.68 -6.09
CA LEU A 542 13.81 -26.68 -6.09
C LEU A 542 14.18 -25.43 -6.90
N ILE A 543 15.36 -24.86 -6.65
CA ILE A 543 15.93 -23.71 -7.39
C ILE A 543 16.05 -24.02 -8.88
N LYS A 544 16.68 -25.16 -9.21
CA LYS A 544 16.91 -25.66 -10.58
C LYS A 544 15.63 -25.98 -11.33
N SER A 545 14.56 -26.40 -10.63
CA SER A 545 13.25 -26.61 -11.24
C SER A 545 12.62 -25.32 -11.77
N GLY A 546 12.94 -24.18 -11.15
CA GLY A 546 12.38 -22.86 -11.48
C GLY A 546 10.86 -22.72 -11.26
N LYS A 547 10.22 -23.67 -10.55
CA LYS A 547 8.75 -23.72 -10.36
C LYS A 547 8.25 -23.10 -9.06
N HIS A 548 9.15 -22.82 -8.12
CA HIS A 548 8.81 -22.35 -6.78
C HIS A 548 9.50 -21.01 -6.48
N LEU A 549 8.75 -20.10 -5.87
CA LEU A 549 9.29 -18.99 -5.10
C LEU A 549 9.59 -19.52 -3.70
N LEU A 550 10.82 -19.31 -3.20
CA LEU A 550 11.22 -19.80 -1.88
C LEU A 550 11.29 -18.63 -0.91
N VAL A 551 10.72 -18.77 0.28
CA VAL A 551 10.78 -17.75 1.35
C VAL A 551 11.38 -18.35 2.60
N ALA A 552 12.42 -17.69 3.13
CA ALA A 552 13.00 -17.99 4.43
C ALA A 552 12.42 -17.03 5.48
N TYR A 553 12.00 -17.60 6.61
CA TYR A 553 11.43 -16.86 7.73
C TYR A 553 12.23 -17.15 9.00
N ILE A 554 12.39 -16.13 9.83
CA ILE A 554 12.54 -16.31 11.27
C ILE A 554 11.12 -16.40 11.85
N MET A 555 10.77 -17.52 12.49
CA MET A 555 9.42 -17.78 13.03
C MET A 555 9.51 -18.42 14.41
N LYS A 556 8.83 -17.83 15.38
CA LYS A 556 8.72 -18.36 16.73
C LYS A 556 7.27 -18.79 17.01
N PRO A 557 7.00 -20.07 17.31
CA PRO A 557 5.71 -20.50 17.83
C PRO A 557 5.48 -19.94 19.24
N LYS A 558 4.22 -19.66 19.61
CA LYS A 558 3.91 -19.31 20.99
C LYS A 558 4.19 -20.47 21.93
N ALA A 559 4.50 -20.14 23.19
CA ALA A 559 4.79 -21.11 24.23
C ALA A 559 3.72 -22.23 24.32
N GLY A 560 4.17 -23.48 24.15
CA GLY A 560 3.33 -24.68 24.23
C GLY A 560 2.80 -25.21 22.89
N TYR A 561 3.14 -24.58 21.76
CA TYR A 561 2.92 -25.09 20.40
C TYR A 561 4.17 -25.79 19.84
N ASP A 562 3.98 -26.72 18.89
CA ASP A 562 5.06 -27.43 18.21
C ASP A 562 5.55 -26.65 16.98
N TYR A 563 6.86 -26.67 16.72
CA TYR A 563 7.48 -25.88 15.66
C TYR A 563 7.06 -26.31 14.25
N LEU A 564 7.13 -27.63 13.95
CA LEU A 564 6.79 -28.15 12.63
C LEU A 564 5.29 -28.04 12.35
N ALA A 565 4.44 -28.31 13.34
CA ALA A 565 2.99 -28.14 13.21
C ALA A 565 2.61 -26.67 12.98
N THR A 566 3.29 -25.72 13.65
CA THR A 566 3.07 -24.27 13.46
C THR A 566 3.55 -23.82 12.08
N ALA A 567 4.74 -24.25 11.64
CA ALA A 567 5.26 -23.97 10.30
C ALA A 567 4.34 -24.54 9.19
N ALA A 568 3.81 -25.76 9.37
CA ALA A 568 2.86 -26.37 8.43
C ALA A 568 1.52 -25.63 8.39
N HIS A 569 0.99 -25.17 9.53
CA HIS A 569 -0.21 -24.33 9.60
C HIS A 569 0.04 -22.96 8.94
N PHE A 570 1.25 -22.40 9.06
CA PHE A 570 1.69 -21.17 8.38
C PHE A 570 1.68 -21.39 6.86
N ALA A 571 2.33 -22.44 6.35
CA ALA A 571 2.34 -22.80 4.94
C ALA A 571 0.91 -23.01 4.38
N ALA A 572 0.05 -23.70 5.14
CA ALA A 572 -1.35 -23.92 4.81
C ALA A 572 -2.13 -22.61 4.66
N GLU A 573 -2.10 -21.73 5.66
CA GLU A 573 -2.80 -20.44 5.60
C GLU A 573 -2.20 -19.50 4.53
N SER A 574 -0.93 -19.64 4.14
CA SER A 574 -0.34 -18.91 3.01
C SER A 574 -0.59 -19.54 1.62
N SER A 575 -1.43 -20.58 1.50
CA SER A 575 -1.66 -21.23 0.20
C SER A 575 -3.11 -21.68 -0.01
N THR A 576 -3.43 -22.96 0.22
CA THR A 576 -4.74 -23.56 -0.07
C THR A 576 -5.58 -23.83 1.19
N GLY A 577 -4.95 -23.70 2.36
CA GLY A 577 -5.42 -24.24 3.63
C GLY A 577 -6.60 -23.53 4.28
N THR A 578 -7.08 -24.20 5.34
CA THR A 578 -8.20 -23.78 6.19
C THR A 578 -8.23 -24.64 7.46
N ASN A 579 -8.69 -24.07 8.59
CA ASN A 579 -8.73 -24.73 9.90
C ASN A 579 -9.76 -25.86 10.05
N VAL A 580 -10.56 -26.14 9.02
CA VAL A 580 -11.54 -27.23 8.97
C VAL A 580 -11.47 -27.92 7.62
N ASN A 581 -11.71 -29.24 7.59
CA ASN A 581 -11.88 -29.96 6.34
C ASN A 581 -13.08 -29.37 5.58
N VAL A 582 -12.85 -28.91 4.35
CA VAL A 582 -13.89 -28.37 3.47
C VAL A 582 -14.21 -29.37 2.36
N CYS A 583 -15.48 -29.48 2.00
CA CYS A 583 -15.97 -30.44 1.00
C CYS A 583 -15.51 -30.15 -0.45
N THR A 584 -14.76 -29.08 -0.67
CA THR A 584 -14.35 -28.54 -1.96
C THR A 584 -12.87 -28.77 -2.31
N THR A 585 -12.06 -29.35 -1.42
CA THR A 585 -10.65 -29.67 -1.73
C THR A 585 -10.55 -30.88 -2.66
N ASP A 586 -10.01 -30.67 -3.86
CA ASP A 586 -9.72 -31.72 -4.85
C ASP A 586 -8.22 -32.04 -4.96
N ASP A 587 -7.85 -32.95 -5.86
CA ASP A 587 -6.45 -33.36 -6.05
C ASP A 587 -5.61 -32.30 -6.78
N PHE A 588 -6.23 -31.46 -7.62
CA PHE A 588 -5.54 -30.31 -8.21
C PHE A 588 -5.17 -29.27 -7.16
N THR A 589 -6.07 -28.97 -6.22
CA THR A 589 -5.80 -28.08 -5.06
C THR A 589 -4.54 -28.54 -4.32
N LYS A 590 -4.43 -29.84 -4.02
CA LYS A 590 -3.25 -30.40 -3.33
C LYS A 590 -1.95 -30.22 -4.13
N SER A 591 -2.01 -30.20 -5.47
CA SER A 591 -0.83 -30.01 -6.33
C SER A 591 -0.26 -28.59 -6.32
N VAL A 592 -0.95 -27.63 -5.70
CA VAL A 592 -0.49 -26.24 -5.52
C VAL A 592 -0.33 -25.84 -4.05
N ASP A 593 -0.27 -26.81 -3.13
CA ASP A 593 0.06 -26.55 -1.73
C ASP A 593 1.45 -25.91 -1.59
N ALA A 594 1.60 -24.92 -0.71
CA ALA A 594 2.92 -24.45 -0.30
C ALA A 594 3.49 -25.41 0.76
N LEU A 595 4.77 -25.76 0.66
CA LEU A 595 5.38 -26.81 1.47
C LEU A 595 6.53 -26.26 2.30
N VAL A 596 6.51 -26.50 3.61
CA VAL A 596 7.69 -26.38 4.48
C VAL A 596 8.68 -27.46 4.07
N TYR A 597 9.87 -27.04 3.61
CA TYR A 597 10.93 -27.98 3.22
C TYR A 597 12.15 -27.94 4.14
N TYR A 598 12.26 -26.92 4.98
CA TYR A 598 13.33 -26.78 5.97
C TYR A 598 12.79 -26.16 7.26
N ILE A 599 13.28 -26.64 8.40
CA ILE A 599 13.12 -26.03 9.72
C ILE A 599 14.42 -26.16 10.52
N ASP A 600 14.73 -25.13 11.29
CA ASP A 600 15.70 -25.17 12.39
C ASP A 600 15.07 -24.49 13.62
N PRO A 601 14.46 -25.25 14.53
CA PRO A 601 13.83 -24.70 15.72
C PRO A 601 14.80 -24.03 16.71
N ASP A 602 16.09 -24.36 16.68
CA ASP A 602 17.08 -23.79 17.60
C ASP A 602 17.51 -22.37 17.16
N ASN A 603 17.49 -22.11 15.85
CA ASN A 603 17.74 -20.79 15.25
C ASN A 603 16.46 -20.04 14.84
N GLU A 604 15.28 -20.59 15.16
CA GLU A 604 13.97 -20.08 14.75
C GLU A 604 13.80 -19.94 13.22
N GLU A 605 14.52 -20.74 12.40
CA GLU A 605 14.41 -20.68 10.94
C GLU A 605 13.35 -21.64 10.39
N MET A 606 12.65 -21.22 9.33
CA MET A 606 11.89 -22.12 8.45
C MET A 606 11.95 -21.63 7.00
N LYS A 607 11.89 -22.57 6.04
CA LYS A 607 11.77 -22.22 4.62
C LYS A 607 10.56 -22.90 3.98
N ILE A 608 9.83 -22.13 3.17
CA ILE A 608 8.60 -22.55 2.50
C ILE A 608 8.76 -22.39 0.99
N ALA A 609 8.43 -23.44 0.24
CA ALA A 609 8.37 -23.44 -1.22
C ALA A 609 6.94 -23.16 -1.68
N TYR A 610 6.76 -22.07 -2.41
CA TYR A 610 5.47 -21.63 -2.98
C TYR A 610 5.42 -21.94 -4.47
N PRO A 611 4.54 -22.84 -4.94
CA PRO A 611 4.33 -23.06 -6.37
C PRO A 611 3.96 -21.75 -7.08
N THR A 612 4.70 -21.39 -8.13
CA THR A 612 4.50 -20.15 -8.89
C THR A 612 3.11 -20.01 -9.55
N LEU A 613 2.31 -21.08 -9.55
CA LEU A 613 0.92 -21.09 -9.98
C LEU A 613 -0.02 -20.35 -9.01
N LEU A 614 0.34 -20.23 -7.72
CA LEU A 614 -0.46 -19.57 -6.69
C LEU A 614 -0.58 -18.05 -6.89
N PHE A 615 0.45 -17.42 -7.48
CA PHE A 615 0.51 -15.98 -7.61
C PHE A 615 -0.37 -15.46 -8.76
N ASP A 616 -1.02 -14.35 -8.48
CA ASP A 616 -1.91 -13.64 -9.39
C ASP A 616 -1.13 -12.95 -10.53
N ARG A 617 -1.81 -12.66 -11.64
CA ARG A 617 -1.27 -11.97 -12.81
C ARG A 617 -2.25 -10.94 -13.36
N ASN A 618 -1.73 -9.88 -13.96
CA ASN A 618 -2.52 -8.87 -14.64
C ASN A 618 -3.40 -9.48 -15.75
N ILE A 619 -4.66 -9.05 -15.87
CA ILE A 619 -5.53 -9.35 -17.02
C ILE A 619 -5.15 -8.50 -18.25
N THR A 620 -4.50 -7.36 -18.03
CA THR A 620 -4.11 -6.41 -19.07
C THR A 620 -2.89 -6.85 -19.89
N ASP A 621 -1.85 -7.38 -19.22
CA ASP A 621 -0.59 -7.76 -19.88
C ASP A 621 0.04 -9.08 -19.40
N GLY A 622 -0.57 -9.77 -18.43
CA GLY A 622 -0.08 -11.04 -17.91
C GLY A 622 1.14 -10.97 -16.99
N ARG A 623 1.58 -9.77 -16.58
CA ARG A 623 2.69 -9.59 -15.61
C ARG A 623 2.33 -10.06 -14.20
N ALA A 624 3.36 -10.31 -13.41
CA ALA A 624 3.23 -10.64 -11.99
C ALA A 624 3.17 -9.36 -11.14
N MET A 625 2.55 -9.45 -9.97
CA MET A 625 2.36 -8.34 -9.03
C MET A 625 2.92 -8.68 -7.65
N MET A 626 3.63 -7.73 -7.04
CA MET A 626 4.26 -7.87 -5.73
C MET A 626 3.20 -7.93 -4.63
N CYS A 627 2.07 -7.22 -4.74
CA CYS A 627 0.98 -7.31 -3.79
C CYS A 627 0.49 -8.76 -3.62
N SER A 628 0.42 -9.56 -4.69
CA SER A 628 0.06 -10.99 -4.61
C SER A 628 1.11 -11.83 -3.88
N VAL A 629 2.40 -11.54 -4.07
CA VAL A 629 3.48 -12.20 -3.32
C VAL A 629 3.36 -11.87 -1.84
N LEU A 630 3.11 -10.61 -1.47
CA LEU A 630 2.94 -10.16 -0.08
C LEU A 630 1.63 -10.66 0.56
N THR A 631 0.53 -10.76 -0.20
CA THR A 631 -0.74 -11.34 0.27
C THR A 631 -0.57 -12.79 0.70
N LEU A 632 0.31 -13.56 0.04
CA LEU A 632 0.59 -14.95 0.41
C LEU A 632 1.69 -15.08 1.49
N SER A 633 2.83 -14.40 1.34
CA SER A 633 3.98 -14.57 2.25
C SER A 633 3.88 -13.80 3.58
N ILE A 634 3.11 -12.71 3.62
CA ILE A 634 2.89 -11.90 4.83
C ILE A 634 1.43 -12.09 5.29
N GLY A 635 0.47 -11.69 4.46
CA GLY A 635 -0.92 -12.15 4.50
C GLY A 635 -1.60 -12.26 5.87
N ASN A 636 -2.43 -13.29 6.01
CA ASN A 636 -3.10 -13.61 7.28
C ASN A 636 -2.15 -14.24 8.30
N ASN A 637 -0.97 -14.67 7.87
CA ASN A 637 0.01 -15.42 8.66
C ASN A 637 0.58 -14.60 9.82
N GLN A 638 0.73 -13.29 9.62
CA GLN A 638 1.15 -12.33 10.65
C GLN A 638 0.10 -12.09 11.75
N GLY A 639 -1.08 -12.72 11.68
CA GLY A 639 -2.13 -12.63 12.71
C GLY A 639 -2.54 -13.98 13.29
N MET A 640 -1.74 -15.03 13.07
CA MET A 640 -2.03 -16.39 13.54
C MET A 640 -1.86 -16.50 15.07
N GLY A 641 -2.90 -17.00 15.74
CA GLY A 641 -2.94 -17.06 17.21
C GLY A 641 -1.91 -17.99 17.87
N ASP A 642 -1.26 -18.87 17.12
CA ASP A 642 -0.21 -19.82 17.52
C ASP A 642 1.23 -19.39 17.16
N VAL A 643 1.40 -18.26 16.46
CA VAL A 643 2.70 -17.66 16.11
C VAL A 643 2.98 -16.46 17.03
N GLU A 644 4.15 -16.41 17.67
CA GLU A 644 4.60 -15.28 18.51
C GLU A 644 5.15 -14.15 17.63
N TYR A 645 5.95 -14.50 16.62
CA TYR A 645 6.31 -13.63 15.51
C TYR A 645 6.75 -14.44 14.29
N GLY A 646 6.62 -13.83 13.11
CA GLY A 646 7.20 -14.33 11.87
C GLY A 646 7.79 -13.17 11.06
N LYS A 647 9.02 -13.28 10.60
CA LYS A 647 9.69 -12.24 9.79
C LYS A 647 10.35 -12.89 8.59
N ILE A 648 10.01 -12.42 7.38
CA ILE A 648 10.75 -12.78 6.18
C ILE A 648 12.19 -12.27 6.30
N TYR A 649 13.15 -13.17 6.10
CA TYR A 649 14.57 -12.86 6.11
C TYR A 649 15.18 -12.90 4.70
N ASP A 650 14.70 -13.80 3.83
CA ASP A 650 15.12 -13.89 2.43
C ASP A 650 13.98 -14.37 1.51
N ILE A 651 14.03 -14.00 0.22
CA ILE A 651 13.12 -14.45 -0.84
C ILE A 651 13.90 -14.76 -2.13
N TYR A 652 13.83 -16.00 -2.58
CA TYR A 652 14.32 -16.40 -3.90
C TYR A 652 13.20 -16.37 -4.95
N PHE A 653 13.41 -15.58 -6.01
CA PHE A 653 12.54 -15.53 -7.19
C PHE A 653 13.12 -16.40 -8.32
N PRO A 654 12.40 -17.43 -8.81
CA PRO A 654 12.90 -18.25 -9.91
C PRO A 654 12.93 -17.42 -11.21
N PRO A 655 13.99 -17.52 -12.05
CA PRO A 655 14.20 -16.61 -13.18
C PRO A 655 13.05 -16.49 -14.18
N ALA A 656 12.23 -17.55 -14.35
CA ALA A 656 11.06 -17.52 -15.23
C ALA A 656 9.91 -16.66 -14.67
N TYR A 657 9.74 -16.64 -13.35
CA TYR A 657 8.75 -15.79 -12.66
C TYR A 657 9.27 -14.36 -12.50
N LEU A 658 10.56 -14.19 -12.17
CA LEU A 658 11.20 -12.87 -12.05
C LEU A 658 11.08 -12.02 -13.33
N ARG A 659 11.13 -12.66 -14.52
CA ARG A 659 10.94 -11.98 -15.82
C ARG A 659 9.51 -11.53 -16.11
N LEU A 660 8.55 -11.78 -15.22
CA LEU A 660 7.18 -11.26 -15.30
C LEU A 660 7.01 -9.91 -14.59
N PHE A 661 8.05 -9.40 -13.93
CA PHE A 661 8.07 -8.08 -13.29
C PHE A 661 8.84 -7.06 -14.15
N ASP A 662 8.43 -5.79 -14.09
CA ASP A 662 8.97 -4.68 -14.88
C ASP A 662 10.48 -4.47 -14.74
N GLY A 663 10.98 -4.52 -13.51
CA GLY A 663 12.33 -4.07 -13.18
C GLY A 663 12.52 -2.55 -13.34
N PRO A 664 13.74 -2.04 -13.12
CA PRO A 664 14.03 -0.61 -13.21
C PRO A 664 14.24 -0.15 -14.66
N ASN A 665 13.38 0.74 -15.16
CA ASN A 665 13.49 1.36 -16.49
C ASN A 665 14.63 2.39 -16.61
N CYS A 666 15.08 2.97 -15.49
CA CYS A 666 16.22 3.90 -15.44
C CYS A 666 17.12 3.53 -14.27
N ASN A 667 18.41 3.82 -14.38
CA ASN A 667 19.38 3.52 -13.32
C ASN A 667 20.49 4.59 -13.22
N VAL A 668 21.51 4.35 -12.40
CA VAL A 668 22.62 5.29 -12.16
C VAL A 668 23.36 5.71 -13.44
N VAL A 669 23.36 4.87 -14.48
CA VAL A 669 23.96 5.18 -15.79
C VAL A 669 23.21 6.32 -16.49
N ASP A 670 21.89 6.42 -16.35
CA ASP A 670 21.11 7.56 -16.87
C ASP A 670 21.46 8.86 -16.15
N MET A 671 21.69 8.79 -14.84
CA MET A 671 22.13 9.94 -14.04
C MET A 671 23.55 10.37 -14.43
N TRP A 672 24.48 9.42 -14.58
CA TRP A 672 25.83 9.69 -15.09
C TRP A 672 25.81 10.33 -16.49
N ARG A 673 24.94 9.85 -17.39
CA ARG A 673 24.73 10.46 -18.72
C ARG A 673 24.33 11.93 -18.60
N ILE A 674 23.33 12.24 -17.78
CA ILE A 674 22.84 13.62 -17.60
C ILE A 674 23.94 14.52 -17.01
N LEU A 675 24.74 13.99 -16.08
CA LEU A 675 25.89 14.67 -15.47
C LEU A 675 27.14 14.73 -16.38
N ASN A 676 27.06 14.27 -17.63
CA ASN A 676 28.15 14.19 -18.61
C ASN A 676 29.38 13.38 -18.11
N ARG A 677 29.12 12.25 -17.45
CA ARG A 677 30.13 11.35 -16.89
C ARG A 677 30.24 10.05 -17.70
N GLY A 678 31.26 9.24 -17.38
CA GLY A 678 31.44 7.93 -17.99
C GLY A 678 30.26 7.00 -17.71
N MET A 679 29.75 6.34 -18.76
CA MET A 679 28.62 5.39 -18.68
C MET A 679 28.98 4.06 -17.98
N SER A 680 30.26 3.88 -17.65
CA SER A 680 30.77 2.80 -16.80
C SER A 680 31.65 3.45 -15.72
N ASN A 681 31.41 3.09 -14.46
CA ASN A 681 32.08 3.66 -13.29
C ASN A 681 32.08 5.21 -13.24
N GLY A 682 30.93 5.84 -13.51
CA GLY A 682 30.78 7.31 -13.56
C GLY A 682 30.92 8.07 -12.22
N GLY A 683 31.41 7.41 -11.16
CA GLY A 683 31.75 8.01 -9.88
C GLY A 683 30.56 8.39 -8.99
N LEU A 684 30.88 8.94 -7.83
CA LEU A 684 29.92 9.36 -6.79
C LEU A 684 29.04 10.51 -7.28
N ILE A 685 27.72 10.35 -7.24
CA ILE A 685 26.76 11.46 -7.42
C ILE A 685 26.56 12.09 -6.04
N VAL A 686 26.97 13.34 -5.86
CA VAL A 686 26.88 14.04 -4.58
C VAL A 686 25.46 14.60 -4.42
N GLY A 687 24.68 13.97 -3.55
CA GLY A 687 23.28 14.30 -3.30
C GLY A 687 23.04 15.00 -1.96
N THR A 688 21.97 15.78 -1.86
CA THR A 688 21.36 16.15 -0.56
C THR A 688 19.84 16.02 -0.58
N ILE A 689 19.28 16.05 0.62
CA ILE A 689 17.87 16.27 0.91
C ILE A 689 17.74 17.72 1.36
N ILE A 690 16.76 18.48 0.87
CA ILE A 690 16.54 19.84 1.41
C ILE A 690 16.04 19.72 2.86
N LYS A 691 16.73 20.43 3.76
CA LYS A 691 16.32 20.65 5.15
C LYS A 691 16.02 22.16 5.37
N PRO A 692 15.19 22.56 6.34
CA PRO A 692 14.38 21.74 7.27
C PRO A 692 13.44 20.78 6.53
N LYS A 693 13.07 19.68 7.19
CA LYS A 693 12.25 18.58 6.62
C LYS A 693 10.93 19.10 6.06
N LEU A 694 10.30 20.05 6.76
CA LEU A 694 9.21 20.89 6.28
C LEU A 694 9.40 22.32 6.79
N GLY A 695 8.66 23.28 6.21
CA GLY A 695 8.58 24.65 6.70
C GLY A 695 9.13 25.70 5.73
N LEU A 696 10.03 25.36 4.82
CA LEU A 696 10.48 26.31 3.79
C LEU A 696 9.35 26.70 2.84
N GLN A 697 9.19 28.00 2.62
CA GLN A 697 8.36 28.56 1.56
C GLN A 697 9.06 28.45 0.18
N PRO A 698 8.35 28.63 -0.96
CA PRO A 698 8.87 28.38 -2.31
C PRO A 698 10.22 29.04 -2.63
N LYS A 699 10.36 30.32 -2.28
CA LYS A 699 11.59 31.08 -2.55
C LYS A 699 12.76 30.62 -1.66
N PRO A 700 12.65 30.56 -0.31
CA PRO A 700 13.68 29.94 0.54
C PRO A 700 14.07 28.52 0.11
N PHE A 701 13.12 27.70 -0.36
CA PHE A 701 13.40 26.37 -0.89
C PHE A 701 14.28 26.42 -2.15
N GLY A 702 13.95 27.30 -3.11
CA GLY A 702 14.78 27.55 -4.28
C GLY A 702 16.18 28.07 -3.93
N GLU A 703 16.28 28.99 -2.96
CA GLU A 703 17.57 29.53 -2.48
C GLU A 703 18.44 28.44 -1.84
N ALA A 704 17.85 27.54 -1.04
CA ALA A 704 18.54 26.36 -0.50
C ALA A 704 19.01 25.38 -1.59
N CYS A 705 18.17 25.13 -2.61
CA CYS A 705 18.53 24.31 -3.76
C CYS A 705 19.71 24.88 -4.54
N TYR A 706 19.67 26.18 -4.84
CA TYR A 706 20.76 26.89 -5.51
C TYR A 706 22.06 26.80 -4.70
N ALA A 707 22.00 27.08 -3.39
CA ALA A 707 23.17 27.05 -2.51
C ALA A 707 23.86 25.68 -2.49
N PHE A 708 23.09 24.58 -2.40
CA PHE A 708 23.68 23.24 -2.47
C PHE A 708 24.25 22.92 -3.86
N TRP A 709 23.52 23.23 -4.94
CA TRP A 709 23.98 22.93 -6.30
C TRP A 709 25.23 23.70 -6.71
N GLN A 710 25.68 24.72 -5.98
CA GLN A 710 27.02 25.30 -6.17
C GLN A 710 28.15 24.26 -6.05
N GLY A 711 27.96 23.26 -5.17
CA GLY A 711 28.90 22.16 -4.97
C GLY A 711 28.39 20.77 -5.40
N GLY A 712 27.10 20.48 -5.22
CA GLY A 712 26.53 19.15 -5.44
C GLY A 712 25.95 18.89 -6.84
N ASP A 713 25.60 17.63 -7.09
CA ASP A 713 25.01 17.15 -8.35
C ASP A 713 23.49 17.00 -8.26
N PHE A 714 22.99 16.45 -7.15
CA PHE A 714 21.64 15.91 -7.01
C PHE A 714 20.93 16.48 -5.78
N ILE A 715 19.65 16.82 -5.91
CA ILE A 715 18.79 17.15 -4.77
C ILE A 715 17.56 16.26 -4.84
N LYS A 716 17.13 15.70 -3.71
CA LYS A 716 15.77 15.16 -3.56
C LYS A 716 14.95 15.99 -2.59
N ASN A 717 13.64 15.96 -2.78
CA ASN A 717 12.71 16.26 -1.70
C ASN A 717 12.85 15.25 -0.55
N ASP A 718 12.66 15.71 0.67
CA ASP A 718 12.45 14.85 1.85
C ASP A 718 11.10 14.11 1.73
N GLU A 719 10.93 12.96 2.39
CA GLU A 719 9.71 12.14 2.25
C GLU A 719 8.37 12.87 2.45
N PRO A 720 8.23 13.82 3.42
CA PRO A 720 6.98 14.55 3.60
C PRO A 720 6.84 15.80 2.71
N GLN A 721 7.90 16.26 2.02
CA GLN A 721 7.84 17.47 1.19
C GLN A 721 7.05 17.20 -0.08
N GLY A 722 5.98 17.95 -0.33
CA GLY A 722 5.14 17.80 -1.52
C GLY A 722 4.46 19.11 -1.88
N ASN A 723 3.14 19.15 -1.81
CA ASN A 723 2.31 20.33 -2.08
C ASN A 723 1.64 20.84 -0.79
N GLN A 724 2.46 21.12 0.24
CA GLN A 724 1.99 21.82 1.43
C GLN A 724 1.38 23.18 1.06
N VAL A 725 0.34 23.59 1.77
CA VAL A 725 -0.40 24.84 1.48
C VAL A 725 0.48 26.10 1.56
N PHE A 726 1.61 26.04 2.28
CA PHE A 726 2.61 27.10 2.41
C PHE A 726 3.80 26.98 1.45
N CYS A 727 3.91 25.88 0.70
CA CYS A 727 4.98 25.60 -0.26
C CYS A 727 4.43 24.79 -1.44
N GLN A 728 3.49 25.40 -2.15
CA GLN A 728 2.75 24.71 -3.21
C GLN A 728 3.67 24.41 -4.40
N MET A 729 3.50 23.26 -5.05
CA MET A 729 4.41 22.79 -6.11
C MET A 729 4.42 23.72 -7.33
N ASN A 730 3.28 24.35 -7.65
CA ASN A 730 3.15 25.35 -8.71
C ASN A 730 3.97 26.64 -8.47
N GLU A 731 4.40 26.91 -7.24
CA GLU A 731 5.27 28.05 -6.88
C GLU A 731 6.71 27.57 -6.58
N CYS A 732 6.84 26.45 -5.87
CA CYS A 732 8.13 25.88 -5.45
C CYS A 732 8.93 25.34 -6.64
N ILE A 733 8.33 24.56 -7.55
CA ILE A 733 9.05 23.98 -8.69
C ILE A 733 9.61 25.07 -9.63
N PRO A 734 8.91 26.18 -9.95
CA PRO A 734 9.50 27.31 -10.67
C PRO A 734 10.74 27.91 -9.98
N GLU A 735 10.74 28.09 -8.66
CA GLU A 735 11.90 28.58 -7.91
C GLU A 735 13.04 27.55 -7.90
N VAL A 736 12.75 26.24 -7.82
CA VAL A 736 13.73 25.15 -8.00
C VAL A 736 14.32 25.14 -9.41
N VAL A 737 13.52 25.33 -10.46
CA VAL A 737 14.00 25.37 -11.86
C VAL A 737 14.84 26.62 -12.12
N LYS A 738 14.47 27.75 -11.53
CA LYS A 738 15.25 29.00 -11.54
C LYS A 738 16.59 28.83 -10.82
N ALA A 739 16.57 28.23 -9.63
CA ALA A 739 17.76 27.85 -8.87
C ALA A 739 18.66 26.88 -9.64
N MET A 740 18.08 25.86 -10.26
CA MET A 740 18.80 24.88 -11.08
C MET A 740 19.43 25.54 -12.30
N ARG A 741 18.70 26.38 -13.03
CA ARG A 741 19.25 27.13 -14.18
C ARG A 741 20.36 28.08 -13.76
N ALA A 742 20.19 28.79 -12.63
CA ALA A 742 21.22 29.64 -12.07
C ALA A 742 22.46 28.82 -11.71
N ALA A 743 22.34 27.72 -10.96
CA ALA A 743 23.46 26.86 -10.61
C ALA A 743 24.09 26.14 -11.82
N ILE A 744 23.32 25.67 -12.80
CA ILE A 744 23.89 25.13 -14.05
C ILE A 744 24.69 26.22 -14.76
N LYS A 745 24.09 27.38 -15.04
CA LYS A 745 24.77 28.52 -15.66
C LYS A 745 25.97 28.99 -14.84
N GLU A 746 25.89 28.83 -13.54
CA GLU A 746 26.96 29.27 -12.67
C GLU A 746 28.09 28.28 -12.58
N THR A 747 27.91 26.96 -12.38
CA THR A 747 28.88 26.03 -11.71
C THR A 747 29.84 25.18 -12.57
N GLY A 748 29.41 24.73 -13.73
CA GLY A 748 30.19 23.84 -14.61
C GLY A 748 29.40 22.65 -15.17
N SER A 749 28.22 22.37 -14.61
CA SER A 749 27.70 21.01 -14.58
C SER A 749 26.18 20.99 -14.66
N SER A 750 25.64 20.00 -15.36
CA SER A 750 24.25 19.59 -15.22
C SER A 750 23.92 19.31 -13.75
N LYS A 751 22.65 19.50 -13.37
CA LYS A 751 22.12 19.22 -12.03
C LYS A 751 20.91 18.31 -12.14
N LEU A 752 20.67 17.52 -11.11
CA LEU A 752 19.55 16.60 -10.99
C LEU A 752 18.64 17.01 -9.83
N PHE A 753 17.34 16.90 -10.04
CA PHE A 753 16.33 17.07 -9.00
C PHE A 753 15.37 15.87 -9.00
N SER A 754 15.12 15.30 -7.83
CA SER A 754 14.12 14.27 -7.59
C SER A 754 12.95 14.89 -6.84
N ALA A 755 11.93 15.30 -7.59
CA ALA A 755 10.67 15.77 -7.02
C ALA A 755 9.96 14.63 -6.29
N ASN A 756 9.32 14.93 -5.15
CA ASN A 756 8.36 14.00 -4.56
C ASN A 756 7.03 14.11 -5.30
N ILE A 757 6.56 12.99 -5.84
CA ILE A 757 5.26 12.90 -6.53
C ILE A 757 4.26 12.01 -5.79
N THR A 758 4.59 11.54 -4.58
CA THR A 758 3.74 10.64 -3.78
C THR A 758 2.38 11.27 -3.51
N ALA A 759 1.31 10.50 -3.70
CA ALA A 759 -0.06 10.84 -3.34
C ALA A 759 -0.91 9.56 -3.19
N ASP A 760 -2.08 9.68 -2.55
CA ASP A 760 -3.06 8.59 -2.51
C ASP A 760 -3.75 8.36 -3.87
N ASP A 761 -3.85 9.37 -4.74
CA ASP A 761 -4.46 9.25 -6.08
C ASP A 761 -3.37 9.19 -7.16
N PRO A 762 -3.30 8.13 -7.99
CA PRO A 762 -2.34 8.07 -9.10
C PRO A 762 -2.48 9.21 -10.12
N ASN A 763 -3.66 9.79 -10.29
CA ASN A 763 -3.84 10.96 -11.17
C ASN A 763 -3.13 12.19 -10.60
N GLU A 764 -3.13 12.34 -9.27
CA GLU A 764 -2.35 13.37 -8.57
C GLU A 764 -0.85 13.12 -8.76
N MET A 765 -0.37 11.87 -8.64
CA MET A 765 1.03 11.53 -8.88
C MET A 765 1.48 11.88 -10.31
N ILE A 766 0.63 11.59 -11.31
CA ILE A 766 0.88 11.94 -12.72
C ILE A 766 0.89 13.46 -12.92
N ALA A 767 -0.06 14.18 -12.31
CA ALA A 767 -0.13 15.63 -12.38
C ALA A 767 1.10 16.32 -11.76
N ARG A 768 1.60 15.80 -10.62
CA ARG A 768 2.87 16.21 -10.00
C ARG A 768 4.10 15.90 -10.87
N GLY A 769 4.03 14.84 -11.69
CA GLY A 769 5.11 14.37 -12.57
C GLY A 769 5.46 15.28 -13.76
N GLY A 770 4.69 16.34 -14.02
CA GLY A 770 5.10 17.41 -14.93
C GLY A 770 4.67 17.23 -16.39
N GLY A 771 3.37 17.41 -16.64
CA GLY A 771 2.89 17.77 -17.98
C GLY A 771 3.40 19.16 -18.41
N SER A 772 4.62 19.21 -18.96
CA SER A 772 5.40 20.37 -19.44
C SER A 772 6.37 21.01 -18.43
N PHE A 773 7.65 21.18 -18.82
CA PHE A 773 8.56 22.35 -18.66
C PHE A 773 10.03 21.93 -18.89
N GLY A 774 10.91 22.81 -19.45
CA GLY A 774 12.33 22.43 -19.62
C GLY A 774 13.34 23.49 -20.11
N HIS A 775 14.61 23.05 -20.12
CA HIS A 775 15.82 23.55 -20.84
C HIS A 775 16.79 24.66 -20.26
N LYS A 776 18.09 24.29 -20.32
CA LYS A 776 19.34 24.91 -20.90
C LYS A 776 20.33 25.87 -20.16
N ASP A 777 21.60 25.37 -20.12
CA ASP A 777 22.97 25.94 -20.35
C ASP A 777 23.78 26.85 -19.37
N GLY A 778 25.02 26.40 -19.01
CA GLY A 778 26.32 27.04 -19.39
C GLY A 778 27.29 27.73 -18.34
N PRO A 779 28.49 27.20 -17.92
CA PRO A 779 28.73 26.89 -16.48
C PRO A 779 30.21 27.04 -15.84
N LYS A 780 30.46 27.40 -14.52
CA LYS A 780 31.76 27.70 -13.72
C LYS A 780 31.84 27.60 -12.10
N PRO A 781 32.95 27.17 -11.46
CA PRO A 781 33.00 26.27 -10.25
C PRO A 781 32.65 26.74 -8.80
N GLY A 782 32.17 25.77 -7.98
CA GLY A 782 32.19 25.76 -6.49
C GLY A 782 32.37 24.38 -5.81
N ALA A 783 32.61 23.30 -6.58
CA ALA A 783 32.48 21.90 -6.16
C ALA A 783 33.77 21.23 -5.61
N ILE A 784 34.35 21.80 -4.55
CA ILE A 784 35.74 21.47 -4.14
C ILE A 784 35.83 20.49 -2.94
N SER A 785 35.14 20.71 -1.81
CA SER A 785 35.26 19.86 -0.60
C SER A 785 34.88 18.38 -0.77
N CYS A 786 33.72 18.10 -1.38
CA CYS A 786 33.28 16.71 -1.55
C CYS A 786 34.15 15.95 -2.57
N ARG A 787 34.71 16.67 -3.54
CA ARG A 787 35.68 16.10 -4.49
C ARG A 787 37.00 15.79 -3.82
N GLN A 788 37.49 16.67 -2.96
CA GLN A 788 38.65 16.43 -2.08
C GLN A 788 38.46 15.18 -1.21
N GLY A 789 37.24 14.89 -0.74
CA GLY A 789 36.92 13.63 -0.06
C GLY A 789 37.17 12.40 -0.94
N GLU A 790 36.69 12.39 -2.19
CA GLU A 790 36.92 11.28 -3.13
C GLU A 790 38.39 11.20 -3.61
N GLU A 791 39.03 12.34 -3.82
CA GLU A 791 40.45 12.46 -4.19
C GLU A 791 41.35 11.92 -3.07
N SER A 792 41.05 12.23 -1.80
CA SER A 792 41.80 11.70 -0.64
C SER A 792 41.80 10.17 -0.58
N TRP A 793 40.66 9.53 -0.85
CA TRP A 793 40.55 8.07 -0.94
C TRP A 793 41.33 7.50 -2.14
N LYS A 794 41.27 8.17 -3.31
CA LYS A 794 42.02 7.75 -4.52
C LYS A 794 43.53 7.85 -4.30
N GLU A 795 44.01 8.92 -3.67
CA GLU A 795 45.44 9.12 -3.39
C GLU A 795 45.96 8.18 -2.29
N TRP A 796 45.16 7.94 -1.25
CA TRP A 796 45.45 6.91 -0.26
C TRP A 796 45.54 5.52 -0.89
N LYS A 797 44.56 5.14 -1.72
CA LYS A 797 44.54 3.84 -2.42
C LYS A 797 45.70 3.69 -3.42
N ALA A 798 46.26 4.78 -3.91
CA ALA A 798 47.48 4.81 -4.72
C ALA A 798 48.78 4.74 -3.90
N GLY A 799 48.70 4.62 -2.56
CA GLY A 799 49.85 4.53 -1.66
C GLY A 799 50.57 5.86 -1.40
N LYS A 800 49.97 7.00 -1.79
CA LYS A 800 50.65 8.31 -1.78
C LYS A 800 51.04 8.80 -0.37
N PHE A 801 50.37 8.31 0.67
CA PHE A 801 50.61 8.65 2.08
C PHE A 801 51.40 7.58 2.85
N GLY A 802 51.94 6.57 2.15
CA GLY A 802 52.60 5.42 2.77
C GLY A 802 51.61 4.41 3.35
N ASP A 803 52.11 3.51 4.22
CA ASP A 803 51.32 2.47 4.89
C ASP A 803 50.61 3.05 6.12
N VAL A 804 49.57 3.85 5.87
CA VAL A 804 48.73 4.50 6.88
C VAL A 804 47.28 4.04 6.75
N SER A 805 46.49 4.17 7.82
CA SER A 805 45.05 3.85 7.76
C SER A 805 44.33 4.77 6.77
N LEU A 806 43.18 4.35 6.23
CA LEU A 806 42.36 5.22 5.38
C LEU A 806 41.98 6.52 6.10
N SER A 807 41.61 6.42 7.39
CA SER A 807 41.29 7.59 8.21
C SER A 807 42.47 8.56 8.33
N ASP A 808 43.70 8.06 8.53
CA ASP A 808 44.89 8.91 8.60
C ASP A 808 45.26 9.48 7.23
N GLY A 809 45.11 8.71 6.14
CA GLY A 809 45.32 9.21 4.78
C GLY A 809 44.36 10.34 4.38
N ILE A 810 43.09 10.24 4.79
CA ILE A 810 42.10 11.31 4.61
C ILE A 810 42.48 12.55 5.45
N ILE A 811 42.96 12.38 6.68
CA ILE A 811 43.43 13.48 7.54
C ILE A 811 44.67 14.15 6.95
N GLU A 812 45.66 13.41 6.46
CA GLU A 812 46.85 13.98 5.78
C GLU A 812 46.46 14.76 4.52
N PHE A 813 45.52 14.25 3.72
CA PHE A 813 44.98 14.99 2.57
C PHE A 813 44.26 16.28 3.02
N ALA A 814 43.46 16.23 4.08
CA ALA A 814 42.73 17.40 4.60
C ALA A 814 43.65 18.52 5.13
N LYS A 815 44.92 18.25 5.46
CA LYS A 815 45.88 19.30 5.87
C LYS A 815 46.18 20.32 4.77
N THR A 816 46.08 19.93 3.50
CA THR A 816 46.40 20.79 2.34
C THR A 816 45.17 21.25 1.55
N HIS A 817 43.97 20.97 2.06
CA HIS A 817 42.70 21.15 1.36
C HIS A 817 41.66 21.78 2.29
N GLU A 818 41.52 23.11 2.22
CA GLU A 818 40.77 23.91 3.21
C GLU A 818 39.29 23.56 3.29
N GLU A 819 38.68 23.16 2.17
CA GLU A 819 37.24 22.90 2.10
C GLU A 819 36.90 21.52 2.69
N LEU A 820 37.74 20.51 2.51
CA LEU A 820 37.67 19.24 3.26
C LEU A 820 37.95 19.45 4.75
N LYS A 821 38.93 20.29 5.09
CA LYS A 821 39.20 20.70 6.49
C LYS A 821 38.00 21.42 7.11
N GLY A 822 37.28 22.23 6.34
CA GLY A 822 36.02 22.87 6.76
C GLY A 822 34.91 21.85 7.06
N ALA A 823 34.86 20.74 6.33
CA ALA A 823 33.90 19.67 6.61
C ALA A 823 34.15 19.01 7.98
N PHE A 824 35.41 18.72 8.33
CA PHE A 824 35.78 18.23 9.67
C PHE A 824 35.32 19.17 10.79
N LEU A 825 35.45 20.50 10.58
CA LEU A 825 35.01 21.52 11.55
C LEU A 825 33.49 21.67 11.64
N THR A 826 32.76 21.30 10.58
CA THR A 826 31.30 21.42 10.51
C THR A 826 30.61 20.19 11.11
N PHE A 827 31.11 18.98 10.81
CA PHE A 827 30.51 17.71 11.22
C PHE A 827 31.28 17.07 12.40
N GLN A 828 31.56 17.85 13.44
CA GLN A 828 32.49 17.43 14.51
C GLN A 828 32.08 16.15 15.21
N LYS A 829 30.78 15.91 15.41
CA LYS A 829 30.24 14.70 16.07
C LYS A 829 30.54 13.43 15.26
N ASP A 830 30.32 13.49 13.94
CA ASP A 830 30.63 12.38 13.03
C ASP A 830 32.15 12.24 12.85
N ALA A 831 32.88 13.36 12.81
CA ALA A 831 34.34 13.37 12.71
C ALA A 831 35.01 12.76 13.96
N ASP A 832 34.50 13.05 15.16
CA ASP A 832 34.96 12.45 16.42
C ASP A 832 34.69 10.94 16.47
N GLN A 833 33.60 10.48 15.84
CA GLN A 833 33.25 9.05 15.74
C GLN A 833 34.06 8.29 14.67
N ILE A 834 34.34 8.90 13.52
CA ILE A 834 34.92 8.23 12.33
C ILE A 834 36.45 8.44 12.24
N TYR A 835 36.97 9.54 12.77
CA TYR A 835 38.36 9.96 12.64
C TYR A 835 39.00 10.28 14.01
N PRO A 836 39.21 9.28 14.89
CA PRO A 836 39.71 9.52 16.24
C PRO A 836 41.05 10.29 16.25
N GLY A 837 41.07 11.37 17.04
CA GLY A 837 42.21 12.29 17.15
C GLY A 837 42.35 13.32 16.02
N TRP A 838 41.35 13.48 15.13
CA TRP A 838 41.44 14.42 14.00
C TRP A 838 41.72 15.88 14.44
N LYS A 839 41.17 16.33 15.57
CA LYS A 839 41.36 17.70 16.08
C LYS A 839 42.84 18.00 16.31
N GLU A 840 43.53 17.10 16.99
CA GLU A 840 44.97 17.21 17.26
C GLU A 840 45.80 17.07 15.96
N LYS A 841 45.45 16.10 15.11
CA LYS A 841 46.14 15.85 13.83
C LYS A 841 45.98 16.97 12.79
N LEU A 842 44.88 17.72 12.81
CA LEU A 842 44.63 18.90 11.95
C LEU A 842 45.02 20.24 12.61
N GLY A 843 45.55 20.21 13.84
CA GLY A 843 46.05 21.39 14.57
C GLY A 843 44.97 22.29 15.17
N TYR A 844 43.79 21.75 15.46
CA TYR A 844 42.66 22.49 16.04
C TYR A 844 42.79 22.61 17.57
N THR A 845 42.79 23.84 18.09
CA THR A 845 43.16 24.16 19.48
C THR A 845 42.21 25.13 20.20
N GLY A 846 41.00 25.36 19.67
CA GLY A 846 40.02 26.29 20.25
C GLY A 846 38.67 25.67 20.53
N GLU A 847 37.97 26.21 21.53
CA GLU A 847 36.51 26.08 21.67
C GLU A 847 35.82 26.98 20.63
N SER A 848 34.64 26.57 20.15
CA SER A 848 34.04 27.14 18.94
C SER A 848 33.42 28.53 19.15
N SER A 849 34.02 29.55 18.53
CA SER A 849 33.37 30.84 18.28
C SER A 849 33.27 31.12 16.78
N VAL A 850 32.21 30.60 16.15
CA VAL A 850 31.83 30.99 14.78
C VAL A 850 30.44 31.61 14.81
N GLN A 851 30.39 32.91 15.08
CA GLN A 851 29.22 33.71 14.72
C GLN A 851 29.11 33.72 13.20
N ALA A 852 27.94 33.33 12.67
CA ALA A 852 27.64 33.49 11.27
C ALA A 852 27.74 34.98 10.88
N ALA A 853 28.45 35.28 9.80
CA ALA A 853 28.62 36.65 9.34
C ALA A 853 27.28 37.25 8.91
N THR A 854 26.85 38.31 9.59
CA THR A 854 25.66 39.09 9.21
C THR A 854 25.87 39.77 7.86
N PHE A 855 25.08 39.39 6.85
CA PHE A 855 25.08 40.04 5.54
C PHE A 855 24.00 41.14 5.49
N ASP A 856 24.41 42.38 5.21
CA ASP A 856 23.52 43.55 5.20
C ASP A 856 22.73 43.64 3.88
N TRP A 857 21.41 43.50 3.97
CA TRP A 857 20.47 43.53 2.84
C TRP A 857 20.14 44.93 2.31
N ALA A 858 20.67 46.01 2.92
CA ALA A 858 20.22 47.39 2.65
C ALA A 858 20.65 48.03 1.30
N LYS A 859 21.23 47.29 0.34
CA LYS A 859 21.74 47.85 -0.94
C LYS A 859 21.41 47.07 -2.20
N LYS A 860 20.13 47.11 -2.62
CA LYS A 860 19.68 47.71 -3.91
C LYS A 860 18.19 47.52 -4.14
N ALA A 861 17.39 48.43 -3.61
CA ALA A 861 16.10 48.78 -4.22
C ALA A 861 16.35 49.90 -5.25
N ALA A 862 16.36 49.57 -6.54
CA ALA A 862 16.34 50.57 -7.62
C ALA A 862 15.80 49.99 -8.93
N ALA A 863 14.72 50.58 -9.42
CA ALA A 863 14.19 50.47 -10.80
C ALA A 863 13.81 49.07 -11.31
N ALA A 864 12.61 48.62 -10.93
CA ALA A 864 11.71 48.06 -11.94
C ALA A 864 11.11 49.23 -12.76
N PRO A 865 11.03 49.10 -14.09
CA PRO A 865 9.86 49.56 -14.83
C PRO A 865 9.21 48.36 -15.52
N TYR A 866 8.03 47.97 -15.01
CA TYR A 866 7.14 47.07 -15.72
C TYR A 866 6.60 47.83 -16.96
N ILE A 867 6.95 47.40 -18.16
CA ILE A 867 6.32 47.86 -19.39
C ILE A 867 5.86 46.62 -20.15
N GLY A 868 4.54 46.49 -20.32
CA GLY A 868 3.94 45.38 -21.04
C GLY A 868 4.25 45.44 -22.54
N GLY A 869 4.39 44.26 -23.15
CA GLY A 869 4.67 44.13 -24.57
C GLY A 869 4.77 42.66 -24.97
N TRP A 870 3.63 42.06 -25.31
CA TRP A 870 3.59 40.74 -25.92
C TRP A 870 4.25 40.81 -27.30
N VAL A 871 5.42 40.18 -27.46
CA VAL A 871 6.06 39.99 -28.77
C VAL A 871 6.61 38.57 -28.87
N TYR A 872 5.89 37.70 -29.57
CA TYR A 872 6.44 36.44 -30.04
C TYR A 872 7.46 36.72 -31.15
N ALA A 873 8.74 36.50 -30.88
CA ALA A 873 9.80 36.49 -31.89
C ALA A 873 10.24 35.04 -32.15
N LYS A 874 9.98 34.54 -33.36
CA LYS A 874 10.55 33.29 -33.88
C LYS A 874 12.00 33.52 -34.30
N THR A 875 12.91 32.69 -33.80
CA THR A 875 14.16 32.21 -34.45
C THR A 875 14.58 30.97 -33.64
N GLU A 876 14.44 29.74 -34.15
CA GLU A 876 15.21 29.07 -35.22
C GLU A 876 16.32 28.17 -34.67
N ASN A 877 16.32 26.93 -35.15
CA ASN A 877 17.40 25.93 -35.15
C ASN A 877 18.01 25.48 -33.81
N LEU A 878 17.54 24.32 -33.34
CA LEU A 878 18.34 23.38 -32.54
C LEU A 878 17.91 21.95 -32.91
N GLU A 879 18.79 21.23 -33.63
CA GLU A 879 18.53 19.87 -34.08
C GLU A 879 18.73 18.84 -32.94
N GLY A 880 17.92 17.78 -32.95
CA GLY A 880 18.10 16.61 -32.12
C GLY A 880 16.98 15.59 -32.35
N THR A 881 17.31 14.39 -32.84
CA THR A 881 16.34 13.32 -33.03
C THR A 881 17.02 11.97 -32.78
N TYR A 882 16.50 11.21 -31.83
CA TYR A 882 16.73 9.78 -31.64
C TYR A 882 15.37 9.09 -31.65
N TRP A 883 15.29 7.84 -32.12
CA TRP A 883 14.49 6.70 -31.63
C TRP A 883 14.74 5.52 -32.58
N ASN A 884 14.94 4.30 -32.06
CA ASN A 884 14.86 3.05 -32.84
C ASN A 884 14.42 1.90 -31.92
N GLU A 885 13.88 0.84 -32.53
CA GLU A 885 12.96 -0.12 -31.95
C GLU A 885 13.65 -1.32 -31.25
N VAL A 886 12.92 -1.97 -30.34
CA VAL A 886 13.37 -3.20 -29.65
C VAL A 886 12.24 -4.25 -29.72
N GLY A 887 12.50 -5.40 -30.35
CA GLY A 887 11.51 -6.46 -30.52
C GLY A 887 12.05 -7.67 -31.29
N TYR A 888 11.34 -8.79 -31.17
CA TYR A 888 11.62 -10.05 -31.87
C TYR A 888 10.38 -10.55 -32.60
N CYS A 889 10.56 -11.16 -33.76
CA CYS A 889 9.52 -11.89 -34.49
C CYS A 889 9.16 -13.21 -33.76
N PRO A 890 7.97 -13.79 -34.02
CA PRO A 890 7.51 -15.03 -33.35
C PRO A 890 8.40 -16.27 -33.55
N ASP A 891 9.37 -16.23 -34.47
CA ASP A 891 10.35 -17.29 -34.73
C ASP A 891 11.69 -17.09 -33.97
N GLY A 892 11.83 -16.01 -33.19
CA GLY A 892 13.05 -15.67 -32.46
C GLY A 892 14.01 -14.74 -33.21
N THR A 893 13.67 -14.25 -34.40
CA THR A 893 14.50 -13.30 -35.16
C THR A 893 14.37 -11.88 -34.59
N ALA A 894 15.47 -11.20 -34.28
CA ALA A 894 15.42 -9.80 -33.83
C ALA A 894 14.95 -8.87 -34.96
N MET A 895 14.05 -7.92 -34.68
CA MET A 895 13.45 -7.06 -35.71
C MET A 895 14.48 -6.15 -36.42
N ASN A 896 15.58 -5.79 -35.76
CA ASN A 896 16.69 -5.07 -36.37
C ASN A 896 17.44 -5.88 -37.45
N LEU A 897 17.33 -7.21 -37.46
CA LEU A 897 17.86 -8.10 -38.50
C LEU A 897 16.83 -8.37 -39.60
N ALA A 898 15.53 -8.40 -39.27
CA ALA A 898 14.45 -8.57 -40.24
C ALA A 898 14.43 -7.45 -41.31
N GLY A 899 14.76 -6.21 -40.92
CA GLY A 899 14.79 -5.05 -41.83
C GLY A 899 15.84 -5.11 -42.96
N ASN A 900 16.90 -5.91 -42.82
CA ASN A 900 18.00 -5.97 -43.82
C ASN A 900 17.95 -7.20 -44.74
N ASN A 901 17.02 -8.14 -44.54
CA ASN A 901 17.01 -9.43 -45.25
C ASN A 901 15.94 -9.55 -46.36
N MET A 902 15.21 -8.47 -46.69
CA MET A 902 14.15 -8.46 -47.72
C MET A 902 14.37 -7.46 -48.88
N ASN A 903 15.61 -7.15 -49.26
CA ASN A 903 15.90 -6.36 -50.47
C ASN A 903 17.00 -6.99 -51.35
N HIS A 904 16.56 -7.90 -52.23
CA HIS A 904 17.18 -8.35 -53.49
C HIS A 904 18.71 -8.17 -53.69
N PRO A 905 19.50 -9.26 -53.48
CA PRO A 905 20.92 -9.31 -53.85
C PRO A 905 21.22 -9.09 -55.35
N GLU A 906 20.24 -9.29 -56.24
CA GLU A 906 20.42 -9.20 -57.70
C GLU A 906 20.17 -7.82 -58.33
N ARG A 907 20.05 -6.74 -57.54
CA ARG A 907 19.95 -5.35 -58.06
C ARG A 907 21.02 -4.38 -57.52
N ILE A 908 22.19 -4.90 -57.13
CA ILE A 908 23.34 -4.07 -56.74
C ILE A 908 23.95 -3.42 -58.00
N GLY A 909 23.36 -2.28 -58.41
CA GLY A 909 24.11 -1.24 -59.10
C GLY A 909 25.15 -0.66 -58.14
N LYS A 910 26.30 -0.21 -58.66
CA LYS A 910 27.39 0.33 -57.84
C LYS A 910 26.87 1.50 -57.00
N ASP A 911 27.09 1.45 -55.69
CA ASP A 911 26.71 2.51 -54.76
C ASP A 911 27.30 3.85 -55.24
N ALA A 912 26.41 4.84 -55.40
CA ALA A 912 26.72 6.17 -55.89
C ALA A 912 27.03 7.15 -54.73
N HIS A 913 26.81 6.73 -53.49
CA HIS A 913 27.14 7.52 -52.32
C HIS A 913 28.63 7.36 -51.98
N THR A 914 29.26 8.46 -51.61
CA THR A 914 30.63 8.43 -51.09
C THR A 914 30.56 8.29 -49.57
N PRO A 915 31.42 7.51 -48.90
CA PRO A 915 31.46 7.48 -47.44
C PRO A 915 31.54 8.90 -46.86
N GLY A 916 30.46 9.33 -46.19
CA GLY A 916 30.24 10.72 -45.75
C GLY A 916 29.01 11.43 -46.33
N SER A 917 28.26 10.84 -47.27
CA SER A 917 27.00 11.41 -47.78
C SER A 917 25.85 11.39 -46.74
N THR A 918 25.06 12.46 -46.69
CA THR A 918 23.95 12.65 -45.73
C THR A 918 22.62 12.03 -46.20
N LEU A 919 21.83 11.48 -45.28
CA LEU A 919 20.50 10.91 -45.53
C LEU A 919 19.36 11.91 -45.20
N PRO A 920 18.23 11.91 -45.94
CA PRO A 920 17.10 12.80 -45.69
C PRO A 920 16.14 12.30 -44.58
N LYS A 921 15.51 13.23 -43.84
CA LYS A 921 14.50 12.93 -42.79
C LYS A 921 13.06 12.91 -43.34
N SER A 922 12.19 12.13 -42.67
CA SER A 922 10.73 12.07 -42.89
C SER A 922 9.97 12.58 -41.66
N PHE A 923 8.73 13.04 -41.85
CA PHE A 923 7.87 13.65 -40.82
C PHE A 923 6.46 13.04 -40.82
N TYR A 924 6.12 12.13 -39.91
CA TYR A 924 4.71 11.80 -39.59
C TYR A 924 4.53 11.38 -38.12
N MET A 925 3.33 11.64 -37.60
CA MET A 925 2.88 11.33 -36.24
C MET A 925 1.65 10.41 -36.37
N ASN A 926 1.50 9.41 -35.49
CA ASN A 926 0.37 8.47 -35.55
C ASN A 926 -0.82 8.98 -34.70
N ALA A 927 -2.05 8.65 -35.11
CA ALA A 927 -3.29 9.03 -34.43
C ALA A 927 -4.03 7.80 -33.90
N VAL A 928 -4.54 7.87 -32.67
CA VAL A 928 -5.36 6.81 -32.06
C VAL A 928 -6.84 7.21 -32.19
N GLY A 929 -7.64 6.40 -32.89
CA GLY A 929 -9.05 6.70 -33.12
C GLY A 929 -9.71 5.78 -34.15
N TYR A 930 -10.99 6.05 -34.43
CA TYR A 930 -11.85 5.30 -35.35
C TYR A 930 -12.52 6.25 -36.34
N LEU A 931 -12.79 5.80 -37.56
CA LEU A 931 -13.63 6.48 -38.55
C LEU A 931 -15.12 6.40 -38.17
N PRO A 932 -15.99 7.30 -38.69
CA PRO A 932 -17.42 7.31 -38.36
C PRO A 932 -18.22 6.06 -38.75
N ASP A 933 -17.63 5.13 -39.52
CA ASP A 933 -18.21 3.83 -39.87
C ASP A 933 -17.81 2.70 -38.89
N GLY A 934 -16.96 2.99 -37.89
CA GLY A 934 -16.46 2.02 -36.91
C GLY A 934 -15.09 1.43 -37.25
N THR A 935 -14.43 1.86 -38.33
CA THR A 935 -13.09 1.35 -38.71
C THR A 935 -11.97 2.00 -37.90
N PRO A 936 -11.12 1.27 -37.16
CA PRO A 936 -9.96 1.85 -36.46
C PRO A 936 -8.92 2.38 -37.45
N LEU A 937 -8.30 3.52 -37.11
CA LEU A 937 -7.41 4.26 -38.02
C LEU A 937 -6.14 3.50 -38.42
N ASN A 938 -5.66 2.54 -37.62
CA ASN A 938 -4.57 1.65 -38.02
C ASN A 938 -4.94 0.73 -39.20
N MET A 939 -6.20 0.26 -39.24
CA MET A 939 -6.73 -0.55 -40.33
C MET A 939 -7.05 0.29 -41.57
N ALA A 940 -7.50 1.54 -41.37
CA ALA A 940 -7.61 2.51 -42.45
C ALA A 940 -6.24 2.84 -43.09
N GLY A 941 -5.17 2.97 -42.28
CA GLY A 941 -3.81 3.17 -42.76
C GLY A 941 -3.26 1.99 -43.57
N ASN A 942 -3.56 0.75 -43.16
CA ASN A 942 -3.17 -0.45 -43.92
C ASN A 942 -3.90 -0.56 -45.28
N ASN A 943 -5.16 -0.10 -45.36
CA ASN A 943 -5.92 -0.06 -46.61
C ASN A 943 -5.36 0.95 -47.65
N VAL A 944 -4.50 1.89 -47.25
CA VAL A 944 -3.83 2.82 -48.17
C VAL A 944 -2.58 2.21 -48.80
N ASN A 945 -1.94 1.24 -48.13
CA ASN A 945 -0.59 0.77 -48.49
C ASN A 945 -0.56 -0.55 -49.28
N HIS A 946 -1.67 -1.29 -49.39
CA HIS A 946 -1.77 -2.57 -50.12
C HIS A 946 -2.98 -2.63 -51.08
N PRO A 947 -2.98 -1.84 -52.18
CA PRO A 947 -4.09 -1.80 -53.14
C PRO A 947 -4.23 -3.04 -54.05
N GLU A 948 -3.27 -3.97 -54.06
CA GLU A 948 -3.17 -5.11 -54.99
C GLU A 948 -4.26 -6.21 -54.90
N ARG A 949 -5.37 -5.97 -54.19
CA ARG A 949 -6.50 -6.93 -54.05
C ARG A 949 -7.86 -6.46 -54.56
N ILE A 950 -7.96 -5.29 -55.19
CA ILE A 950 -9.24 -4.75 -55.69
C ILE A 950 -9.22 -4.62 -57.23
N GLY A 951 -10.27 -5.17 -57.87
CA GLY A 951 -10.46 -5.10 -59.33
C GLY A 951 -10.81 -3.69 -59.82
N PRO A 952 -10.77 -3.45 -61.15
CA PRO A 952 -10.80 -2.10 -61.70
C PRO A 952 -12.11 -1.33 -61.43
N ASP A 953 -11.95 -0.06 -61.07
CA ASP A 953 -13.02 0.94 -61.01
C ASP A 953 -13.66 1.13 -62.41
N MET A 954 -14.99 1.23 -62.43
CA MET A 954 -15.82 1.32 -63.63
C MET A 954 -16.13 2.77 -64.05
N HIS A 955 -15.67 3.78 -63.30
CA HIS A 955 -15.96 5.18 -63.59
C HIS A 955 -14.95 5.82 -64.56
N LYS A 956 -15.46 6.62 -65.51
CA LYS A 956 -14.64 7.34 -66.50
C LYS A 956 -14.21 8.73 -65.99
N ASN A 957 -12.95 9.04 -66.25
CA ASN A 957 -12.33 10.33 -65.93
C ASN A 957 -13.10 11.48 -66.62
N GLY A 958 -13.42 12.54 -65.88
CA GLY A 958 -14.32 13.62 -66.30
C GLY A 958 -15.78 13.52 -65.84
N SER A 959 -16.12 12.55 -64.99
CA SER A 959 -17.45 12.46 -64.36
C SER A 959 -17.62 13.57 -63.28
N PRO A 960 -18.75 14.31 -63.25
CA PRO A 960 -18.95 15.40 -62.29
C PRO A 960 -19.23 14.88 -60.88
N LEU A 961 -18.65 15.54 -59.87
CA LEU A 961 -18.83 15.22 -58.46
C LEU A 961 -20.16 15.80 -57.91
N PRO A 962 -20.86 15.09 -57.00
CA PRO A 962 -22.05 15.64 -56.32
C PRO A 962 -21.68 16.74 -55.32
N PRO A 963 -22.56 17.74 -55.10
CA PRO A 963 -22.29 18.86 -54.19
C PRO A 963 -22.30 18.45 -52.71
N PRO A 964 -21.57 19.17 -51.84
CA PRO A 964 -21.40 18.80 -50.43
C PRO A 964 -22.69 18.96 -49.62
N LEU A 965 -22.99 17.96 -48.78
CA LEU A 965 -24.01 18.08 -47.74
C LEU A 965 -23.50 18.94 -46.58
N LYS A 966 -24.35 19.87 -46.15
CA LYS A 966 -24.01 20.94 -45.20
C LYS A 966 -23.92 20.45 -43.76
N GLY A 967 -22.99 21.04 -43.02
CA GLY A 967 -23.17 21.39 -41.62
C GLY A 967 -22.52 20.44 -40.61
N TYR A 968 -21.31 20.79 -40.18
CA TYR A 968 -20.90 20.83 -38.77
C TYR A 968 -19.87 21.96 -38.60
N VAL A 969 -19.75 22.49 -37.38
CA VAL A 969 -18.97 23.70 -37.04
C VAL A 969 -17.89 23.35 -36.01
N ASN A 970 -16.76 24.04 -36.13
CA ASN A 970 -15.52 24.03 -35.35
C ASN A 970 -15.54 23.56 -33.89
N ASP A 971 -14.35 23.15 -33.43
CA ASP A 971 -13.69 24.00 -32.42
C ASP A 971 -12.19 24.21 -32.74
N ILE A 972 -11.69 25.42 -32.46
CA ILE A 972 -10.30 25.94 -32.68
C ILE A 972 -9.80 26.02 -34.16
N GLY A 973 -9.96 27.19 -34.78
CA GLY A 973 -9.31 27.55 -36.07
C GLY A 973 -9.55 29.00 -36.50
N TYR A 974 -8.61 29.60 -37.25
CA TYR A 974 -8.74 30.96 -37.81
C TYR A 974 -9.75 31.00 -38.97
N THR A 975 -10.36 32.17 -39.23
CA THR A 975 -11.18 32.37 -40.45
C THR A 975 -10.31 32.46 -41.71
N PRO A 976 -10.85 32.24 -42.92
CA PRO A 976 -10.07 32.23 -44.18
C PRO A 976 -9.37 33.55 -44.54
N ASP A 977 -9.72 34.64 -43.86
CA ASP A 977 -9.16 35.99 -43.97
C ASP A 977 -8.21 36.38 -42.82
N GLY A 978 -8.06 35.53 -41.79
CA GLY A 978 -6.88 35.53 -40.93
C GLY A 978 -6.95 36.25 -39.57
N GLU A 979 -8.13 36.67 -39.08
CA GLU A 979 -8.28 37.17 -37.72
C GLU A 979 -8.68 36.07 -36.71
N GLN A 980 -8.31 36.26 -35.44
CA GLN A 980 -8.47 35.27 -34.37
C GLN A 980 -9.70 35.59 -33.49
N GLY A 981 -10.82 34.90 -33.72
CA GLY A 981 -12.02 35.03 -32.90
C GLY A 981 -12.10 33.99 -31.78
N PHE A 982 -12.13 34.44 -30.52
CA PHE A 982 -12.60 33.64 -29.38
C PHE A 982 -14.07 34.00 -29.09
N GLY A 983 -14.97 33.02 -28.93
CA GLY A 983 -16.38 33.30 -28.61
C GLY A 983 -17.23 32.05 -28.31
N ASN A 984 -17.72 31.96 -27.07
CA ASN A 984 -18.51 30.87 -26.49
C ASN A 984 -19.93 30.68 -27.09
N MET A 985 -20.56 29.55 -26.69
CA MET A 985 -21.99 29.16 -26.75
C MET A 985 -22.45 28.52 -28.08
N PHE A 986 -23.14 27.37 -28.11
CA PHE A 986 -23.86 26.62 -27.06
C PHE A 986 -23.50 25.12 -27.05
#